data_AF-A0A6A6KHQ1-F1
#
_entry.id   AF-A0A6A6KHQ1-F1
#
_cell.length_a   1.000
_cell.length_b   1.000
_cell.length_c   1.000
_cell.angle_alpha   90.00
_cell.angle_beta   90.00
_cell.angle_gamma   90.00
#
_symmetry.space_group_name_H-M   'P 1'
#
loop_
_entity.id
_entity.type
_entity.pdbx_description
1 polymer ?
#
loop_
_entity_poly.entity_id
_entity_poly.type
_entity_poly.pdbx_seq_one_letter_code
_entity_poly.pdbx_strand_id
1 'polypeptide(L)'
;MGDSDLRTWVSDKLMSLLGYSQATVVQYIIGLSKQANSPADVLAKMAEFGFSSSTETRSFAEELFSRVPRKQSGLSLLREVEEDRQVRQRTSQYEEDGSESEEERLRDQREREQLEQNIRERDAAGTRKLTEPKLTKKEAAEEAFRRSLALEEDGIDTLRKVSRQEYLKKREQKKLEELRDDIEDEQYLFDGVQLTEAEYRELRYKKEIYELVKKRSEEADDINDYRMPDAYDQEGDVNQEKRFAVALQRYRDPSAGEKMNPFAEQDAWEDYQIGKATLKFGSKDKKQISDDYQFVFEDQIEFIKESVIDGDKFDNEVPGESLDSSRAKSALEKLQEERKTLPIYEYREQLLEAIERFQVLVIVGETGSGKTTQIPQYLHEAGYTKRGKVGCTQPRRVAAMSVAARVSQEMGVKLGHEVGYSIRFEDCTSEKTLLKYMTDGMLLREFLGEPDLASYSVVMVDEAHERTLSTDILFGLVKDITRFRPDLKLLISSATLDAAKFSDYFDSAPIFKIPGRRFPVEIHYTKAPEADYLDAAIVTVLQIHVTQPPGDILVFFTGQEEIETAEEILKHRTRGLGTKIAELIICPIYANLPTELQAKIFEPTPEGARKVVLATNIAETSLTIDGIKYVIDPGFCKMKSYNPRTGMESLLVTPISKASAMQRAGRSGRTGPGKCFRLYTAYNYNHDLDDNTVPEIQRTNLANVVLSLKSLGIHDLLNFDFMDPPPSEALLKALELLFALSALNKHGELTKVGRRMAEFPLDPMLSKMIVASDK
;
A
#
# COMPACT_ATOMS: atom_id res chain seq x y z
N MET A 1 -15.75 62.68 -32.95
CA MET A 1 -14.69 62.29 -33.89
C MET A 1 -14.08 61.00 -33.38
N GLY A 2 -13.87 60.01 -34.25
CA GLY A 2 -13.20 58.77 -33.84
C GLY A 2 -11.72 59.02 -33.51
N ASP A 3 -11.13 58.20 -32.63
CA ASP A 3 -9.69 58.29 -32.28
C ASP A 3 -8.79 58.11 -33.53
N SER A 4 -9.32 57.43 -34.56
CA SER A 4 -8.73 57.31 -35.90
C SER A 4 -8.61 58.65 -36.62
N ASP A 5 -9.69 59.44 -36.71
CA ASP A 5 -9.70 60.70 -37.47
C ASP A 5 -8.78 61.76 -36.84
N LEU A 6 -8.69 61.75 -35.51
CA LEU A 6 -7.81 62.65 -34.76
C LEU A 6 -6.33 62.35 -35.03
N ARG A 7 -5.95 61.06 -35.08
CA ARG A 7 -4.58 60.65 -35.37
C ARG A 7 -4.17 61.02 -36.80
N THR A 8 -5.05 60.84 -37.77
CA THR A 8 -4.81 61.22 -39.16
C THR A 8 -4.64 62.73 -39.30
N TRP A 9 -5.51 63.52 -38.66
CA TRP A 9 -5.42 64.99 -38.69
C TRP A 9 -4.13 65.52 -38.03
N VAL A 10 -3.72 64.94 -36.89
CA VAL A 10 -2.46 65.30 -36.22
C VAL A 10 -1.27 64.92 -37.09
N SER A 11 -1.30 63.78 -37.77
CA SER A 11 -0.25 63.36 -38.70
C SER A 11 -0.10 64.33 -39.87
N ASP A 12 -1.19 64.78 -40.49
CA ASP A 12 -1.16 65.72 -41.61
C ASP A 12 -0.61 67.09 -41.19
N LYS A 13 -0.96 67.56 -39.99
CA LYS A 13 -0.43 68.82 -39.44
C LYS A 13 1.06 68.73 -39.07
N LEU A 14 1.52 67.59 -38.58
CA LEU A 14 2.95 67.37 -38.31
C LEU A 14 3.77 67.30 -39.60
N MET A 15 3.25 66.68 -40.67
CA MET A 15 3.87 66.74 -42.00
C MET A 15 4.01 68.18 -42.49
N SER A 16 3.01 69.03 -42.27
CA SER A 16 3.05 70.44 -42.69
C SER A 16 4.01 71.31 -41.86
N LEU A 17 4.19 71.02 -40.56
CA LEU A 17 4.98 71.85 -39.64
C LEU A 17 6.44 71.41 -39.53
N LEU A 18 6.71 70.10 -39.60
CA LEU A 18 8.05 69.52 -39.42
C LEU A 18 8.59 68.83 -40.68
N GLY A 19 7.77 68.64 -41.73
CA GLY A 19 8.15 67.92 -42.95
C GLY A 19 8.20 66.40 -42.79
N TYR A 20 7.89 65.86 -41.60
CA TYR A 20 7.81 64.42 -41.33
C TYR A 20 6.74 64.13 -40.26
N SER A 21 6.16 62.93 -40.32
CA SER A 21 5.22 62.42 -39.33
C SER A 21 5.47 60.93 -39.10
N GLN A 22 5.69 60.56 -37.84
CA GLN A 22 5.79 59.17 -37.40
C GLN A 22 4.65 58.87 -36.42
N ALA A 23 4.06 57.67 -36.51
CA ALA A 23 2.90 57.29 -35.70
C ALA A 23 3.15 57.38 -34.18
N THR A 24 4.39 57.13 -33.74
CA THR A 24 4.83 57.27 -32.34
C THR A 24 4.79 58.73 -31.87
N VAL A 25 5.25 59.66 -32.70
CA VAL A 25 5.23 61.10 -32.41
C VAL A 25 3.79 61.63 -32.36
N VAL A 26 2.92 61.16 -33.27
CA VAL A 26 1.49 61.48 -33.28
C VAL A 26 0.81 61.05 -31.97
N GLN A 27 1.03 59.81 -31.54
CA GLN A 27 0.45 59.31 -30.27
C GLN A 27 1.00 60.06 -29.06
N TYR A 28 2.29 60.38 -29.06
CA TYR A 28 2.92 61.12 -27.98
C TYR A 28 2.36 62.54 -27.84
N ILE A 29 2.18 63.27 -28.95
CA ILE A 29 1.61 64.63 -28.95
C ILE A 29 0.14 64.64 -28.51
N ILE A 30 -0.64 63.64 -28.92
CA ILE A 30 -2.01 63.45 -28.42
C ILE A 30 -2.00 63.15 -26.91
N GLY A 31 -1.04 62.35 -26.43
CA GLY A 31 -0.84 62.06 -25.01
C GLY A 31 -0.50 63.30 -24.18
N LEU A 32 0.42 64.15 -24.66
CA LEU A 32 0.78 65.42 -24.02
C LEU A 32 -0.43 66.35 -23.93
N SER A 33 -1.23 66.45 -24.99
CA SER A 33 -2.44 67.28 -24.99
C SER A 33 -3.50 66.78 -24.00
N LYS A 34 -3.62 65.46 -23.77
CA LYS A 34 -4.52 64.88 -22.76
C LYS A 34 -4.10 65.20 -21.32
N GLN A 35 -2.81 65.39 -21.08
CA GLN A 35 -2.25 65.68 -19.75
C GLN A 35 -2.12 67.19 -19.45
N ALA A 36 -2.23 68.04 -20.47
CA ALA A 36 -2.05 69.47 -20.33
C ALA A 36 -3.33 70.18 -19.86
N ASN A 37 -3.20 71.13 -18.93
CA ASN A 37 -4.34 71.85 -18.35
C ASN A 37 -4.71 73.12 -19.10
N SER A 38 -3.84 73.64 -19.98
CA SER A 38 -4.11 74.81 -20.82
C SER A 38 -3.44 74.68 -22.20
N PRO A 39 -3.91 75.40 -23.24
CA PRO A 39 -3.25 75.42 -24.55
C PRO A 39 -1.81 75.95 -24.49
N ALA A 40 -1.52 76.87 -23.57
CA ALA A 40 -0.18 77.38 -23.34
C ALA A 40 0.78 76.32 -22.77
N ASP A 41 0.27 75.38 -21.96
CA ASP A 41 1.02 74.25 -21.41
C ASP A 41 1.35 73.21 -22.49
N VAL A 42 0.45 73.01 -23.46
CA VAL A 42 0.74 72.17 -24.65
C VAL A 42 1.87 72.79 -25.47
N LEU A 43 1.80 74.11 -25.72
CA LEU A 43 2.82 74.81 -26.49
C LEU A 43 4.19 74.77 -25.82
N ALA A 44 4.25 74.97 -24.50
CA ALA A 44 5.49 74.88 -23.73
C ALA A 44 6.14 73.48 -23.86
N LYS A 45 5.34 72.42 -23.70
CA LYS A 45 5.81 71.02 -23.82
C LYS A 45 6.21 70.66 -25.25
N MET A 46 5.57 71.25 -26.26
CA MET A 46 5.99 71.08 -27.65
C MET A 46 7.30 71.83 -27.94
N ALA A 47 7.51 73.02 -27.36
CA ALA A 47 8.75 73.77 -27.51
C ALA A 47 9.96 73.05 -26.86
N GLU A 48 9.76 72.39 -25.72
CA GLU A 48 10.78 71.51 -25.10
C GLU A 48 11.21 70.36 -26.01
N PHE A 49 10.33 69.92 -26.91
CA PHE A 49 10.59 68.85 -27.89
C PHE A 49 11.15 69.37 -29.22
N GLY A 50 11.58 70.64 -29.28
CA GLY A 50 12.27 71.22 -30.44
C GLY A 50 11.34 71.79 -31.53
N PHE A 51 10.05 71.95 -31.25
CA PHE A 51 9.16 72.69 -32.17
C PHE A 51 9.47 74.19 -32.12
N SER A 52 9.50 74.84 -33.29
CA SER A 52 9.72 76.28 -33.36
C SER A 52 8.51 77.05 -32.80
N SER A 53 8.78 78.15 -32.09
CA SER A 53 7.78 79.04 -31.47
C SER A 53 7.03 79.90 -32.50
N SER A 54 6.75 79.37 -33.68
CA SER A 54 6.05 80.07 -34.76
C SER A 54 4.56 80.26 -34.42
N THR A 55 3.93 81.24 -35.07
CA THR A 55 2.49 81.50 -34.96
C THR A 55 1.65 80.30 -35.40
N GLU A 56 2.18 79.48 -36.30
CA GLU A 56 1.55 78.25 -36.82
C GLU A 56 1.56 77.13 -35.78
N THR A 57 2.68 76.93 -35.06
CA THR A 57 2.75 75.97 -33.95
C THR A 57 1.81 76.34 -32.80
N ARG A 58 1.63 77.64 -32.56
CA ARG A 58 0.67 78.14 -31.54
C ARG A 58 -0.77 77.84 -31.91
N SER A 59 -1.15 78.12 -33.15
CA SER A 59 -2.47 77.79 -33.68
C SER A 59 -2.73 76.28 -33.63
N PHE A 60 -1.73 75.48 -33.99
CA PHE A 60 -1.82 74.02 -33.92
C PHE A 60 -2.03 73.50 -32.49
N ALA A 61 -1.31 74.05 -31.49
CA ALA A 61 -1.49 73.66 -30.09
C ALA A 61 -2.89 74.01 -29.54
N GLU A 62 -3.47 75.15 -29.94
CA GLU A 62 -4.83 75.57 -29.57
C GLU A 62 -5.90 74.69 -30.23
N GLU A 63 -5.75 74.40 -31.53
CA GLU A 63 -6.65 73.48 -32.25
C GLU A 63 -6.54 72.04 -31.71
N LEU A 64 -5.33 71.57 -31.38
CA LEU A 64 -5.11 70.26 -30.80
C LEU A 64 -5.76 70.14 -29.42
N PHE A 65 -5.63 71.17 -28.57
CA PHE A 65 -6.22 71.18 -27.24
C PHE A 65 -7.76 71.13 -27.26
N SER A 66 -8.38 71.82 -28.22
CA SER A 66 -9.84 71.85 -28.38
C SER A 66 -10.43 70.59 -29.01
N ARG A 67 -9.68 69.92 -29.91
CA ARG A 67 -10.13 68.70 -30.60
C ARG A 67 -9.93 67.42 -29.80
N VAL A 68 -9.02 67.41 -28.82
CA VAL A 68 -8.78 66.25 -27.97
C VAL A 68 -9.93 66.13 -26.94
N PRO A 69 -10.66 65.00 -26.92
CA PRO A 69 -11.77 64.82 -25.98
C PRO A 69 -11.25 64.76 -24.55
N ARG A 70 -11.78 65.64 -23.68
CA ARG A 70 -11.45 65.70 -22.25
C ARG A 70 -12.62 65.21 -21.43
N LYS A 71 -12.35 64.44 -20.37
CA LYS A 71 -13.39 64.09 -19.39
C LYS A 71 -13.89 65.37 -18.72
N GLN A 72 -15.14 65.76 -18.97
CA GLN A 72 -15.78 66.84 -18.23
C GLN A 72 -15.89 66.46 -16.74
N SER A 73 -15.44 67.37 -15.88
CA SER A 73 -15.57 67.27 -14.43
C SER A 73 -17.01 67.54 -14.00
N GLY A 74 -17.58 66.56 -13.29
CA GLY A 74 -18.53 66.73 -12.18
C GLY A 74 -19.81 67.51 -12.47
N LEU A 75 -20.92 66.79 -12.70
CA LEU A 75 -22.24 66.99 -12.06
C LEU A 75 -23.37 66.16 -12.71
N SER A 76 -23.13 65.48 -13.83
CA SER A 76 -24.07 64.50 -14.42
C SER A 76 -23.81 63.04 -14.02
N LEU A 77 -22.83 62.82 -13.13
CA LEU A 77 -22.34 61.50 -12.69
C LEU A 77 -23.04 60.95 -11.43
N LEU A 78 -24.24 61.45 -11.09
CA LEU A 78 -25.01 60.90 -9.96
C LEU A 78 -26.23 60.10 -10.38
N ARG A 79 -26.67 60.19 -11.65
CA ARG A 79 -27.81 59.40 -12.16
C ARG A 79 -27.39 58.21 -12.99
N GLU A 80 -26.31 58.33 -13.78
CA GLU A 80 -25.74 57.18 -14.48
C GLU A 80 -24.91 56.28 -13.55
N VAL A 81 -24.46 56.77 -12.39
CA VAL A 81 -23.70 55.97 -11.41
C VAL A 81 -24.58 54.99 -10.63
N GLU A 82 -25.91 55.15 -10.59
CA GLU A 82 -26.81 54.14 -10.03
C GLU A 82 -27.10 53.00 -11.01
N GLU A 83 -27.19 53.29 -12.31
CA GLU A 83 -27.40 52.26 -13.34
C GLU A 83 -26.09 51.55 -13.73
N ASP A 84 -24.96 52.27 -13.85
CA ASP A 84 -23.65 51.65 -14.09
C ASP A 84 -23.08 50.95 -12.84
N ARG A 85 -23.52 51.28 -11.62
CA ARG A 85 -23.20 50.46 -10.43
C ARG A 85 -23.84 49.08 -10.54
N GLN A 86 -25.07 48.97 -11.02
CA GLN A 86 -25.73 47.68 -11.16
C GLN A 86 -25.16 46.84 -12.31
N VAL A 87 -24.64 47.48 -13.37
CA VAL A 87 -24.07 46.77 -14.52
C VAL A 87 -22.58 46.42 -14.31
N ARG A 88 -21.76 47.29 -13.71
CA ARG A 88 -20.35 46.96 -13.41
C ARG A 88 -20.17 45.96 -12.26
N GLN A 89 -21.12 45.86 -11.32
CA GLN A 89 -21.10 44.80 -10.31
C GLN A 89 -21.31 43.40 -10.92
N ARG A 90 -21.75 43.30 -12.18
CA ARG A 90 -21.86 42.03 -12.91
C ARG A 90 -20.68 41.70 -13.83
N THR A 91 -19.83 42.66 -14.18
CA THR A 91 -18.72 42.43 -15.13
C THR A 91 -17.31 42.56 -14.54
N SER A 92 -17.12 43.12 -13.34
CA SER A 92 -15.80 43.16 -12.67
C SER A 92 -15.62 42.09 -11.58
N GLN A 93 -16.36 40.98 -11.63
CA GLN A 93 -16.24 39.84 -10.71
C GLN A 93 -15.32 38.73 -11.23
N TYR A 94 -14.69 38.89 -12.40
CA TYR A 94 -13.93 37.81 -13.05
C TYR A 94 -12.42 37.98 -13.07
N GLU A 95 -11.87 39.11 -12.62
CA GLU A 95 -10.42 39.32 -12.60
C GLU A 95 -10.04 40.06 -11.31
N GLU A 96 -9.15 39.44 -10.52
CA GLU A 96 -8.55 39.93 -9.27
C GLU A 96 -9.39 39.85 -7.99
N ASP A 97 -9.65 38.63 -7.50
CA ASP A 97 -9.28 38.27 -6.13
C ASP A 97 -9.27 36.75 -5.96
N GLY A 98 -8.17 36.20 -5.42
CA GLY A 98 -8.02 34.77 -5.12
C GLY A 98 -8.83 34.30 -3.90
N SER A 99 -9.87 35.03 -3.53
CA SER A 99 -10.81 34.66 -2.48
C SER A 99 -12.18 34.46 -3.12
N GLU A 100 -12.65 33.21 -3.15
CA GLU A 100 -14.07 32.94 -3.38
C GLU A 100 -14.86 33.82 -2.40
N SER A 101 -15.70 34.72 -2.94
CA SER A 101 -16.57 35.55 -2.09
C SER A 101 -17.42 34.62 -1.21
N GLU A 102 -17.64 34.99 0.05
CA GLU A 102 -18.40 34.18 1.01
C GLU A 102 -19.79 33.79 0.45
N GLU A 103 -20.34 34.63 -0.43
CA GLU A 103 -21.57 34.38 -1.18
C GLU A 103 -21.47 33.23 -2.21
N GLU A 104 -20.34 33.08 -2.91
CA GLU A 104 -20.13 32.00 -3.88
C GLU A 104 -19.95 30.65 -3.16
N ARG A 105 -19.29 30.67 -2.00
CA ARG A 105 -19.17 29.51 -1.09
C ARG A 105 -20.53 29.08 -0.55
N LEU A 106 -21.34 30.03 -0.06
CA LEU A 106 -22.71 29.79 0.41
C LEU A 106 -23.65 29.29 -0.70
N ARG A 107 -23.37 29.59 -1.98
CA ARG A 107 -24.11 29.05 -3.12
C ARG A 107 -23.72 27.61 -3.39
N ASP A 108 -22.43 27.31 -3.48
CA ASP A 108 -21.93 25.94 -3.68
C ASP A 108 -22.33 24.99 -2.54
N GLN A 109 -22.31 25.47 -1.29
CA GLN A 109 -22.75 24.71 -0.12
C GLN A 109 -24.26 24.42 -0.16
N ARG A 110 -25.07 25.40 -0.59
CA ARG A 110 -26.53 25.22 -0.80
C ARG A 110 -26.85 24.26 -1.94
N GLU A 111 -26.11 24.33 -3.05
CA GLU A 111 -26.26 23.39 -4.17
C GLU A 111 -25.93 21.96 -3.75
N ARG A 112 -24.89 21.77 -2.91
CA ARG A 112 -24.54 20.47 -2.31
C ARG A 112 -25.64 19.94 -1.40
N GLU A 113 -26.14 20.75 -0.47
CA GLU A 113 -27.20 20.35 0.47
C GLU A 113 -28.49 19.96 -0.27
N GLN A 114 -28.83 20.67 -1.36
CA GLN A 114 -29.97 20.34 -2.21
C GLN A 114 -29.76 19.02 -2.97
N LEU A 115 -28.56 18.79 -3.52
CA LEU A 115 -28.25 17.54 -4.21
C LEU A 115 -28.29 16.35 -3.24
N GLU A 116 -27.74 16.52 -2.04
CA GLU A 116 -27.74 15.50 -0.98
C GLU A 116 -29.15 15.19 -0.49
N GLN A 117 -30.02 16.20 -0.33
CA GLN A 117 -31.44 15.99 -0.05
C GLN A 117 -32.13 15.21 -1.18
N ASN A 118 -31.89 15.56 -2.44
CA ASN A 118 -32.51 14.87 -3.57
C ASN A 118 -32.08 13.40 -3.67
N ILE A 119 -30.81 13.09 -3.38
CA ILE A 119 -30.29 11.71 -3.35
C ILE A 119 -30.92 10.96 -2.17
N ARG A 120 -30.97 11.58 -0.99
CA ARG A 120 -31.53 10.98 0.22
C ARG A 120 -33.03 10.70 0.12
N GLU A 121 -33.78 11.58 -0.54
CA GLU A 121 -35.21 11.37 -0.83
C GLU A 121 -35.43 10.24 -1.85
N ARG A 122 -34.55 10.13 -2.85
CA ARG A 122 -34.55 9.01 -3.80
C ARG A 122 -34.28 7.67 -3.12
N ASP A 123 -33.32 7.64 -2.19
CA ASP A 123 -32.93 6.42 -1.49
C ASP A 123 -33.95 6.02 -0.40
N ALA A 124 -34.55 7.00 0.28
CA ALA A 124 -35.62 6.80 1.25
C ALA A 124 -36.92 6.26 0.61
N ALA A 125 -37.21 6.64 -0.64
CA ALA A 125 -38.32 6.08 -1.40
C ALA A 125 -38.11 4.61 -1.80
N GLY A 126 -36.86 4.12 -1.79
CA GLY A 126 -36.49 2.76 -2.21
C GLY A 126 -36.48 1.69 -1.10
N THR A 127 -36.50 2.07 0.18
CA THR A 127 -36.31 1.11 1.29
C THR A 127 -37.55 0.89 2.16
N ARG A 128 -38.13 -0.32 2.07
CA ARG A 128 -39.15 -0.83 2.99
C ARG A 128 -38.47 -1.27 4.30
N LYS A 129 -38.61 -0.50 5.39
CA LYS A 129 -38.00 -0.81 6.70
C LYS A 129 -38.59 -2.09 7.34
N LEU A 130 -37.72 -3.01 7.73
CA LEU A 130 -37.99 -4.08 8.70
C LEU A 130 -37.30 -3.74 10.04
N THR A 131 -37.99 -4.06 11.12
CA THR A 131 -37.77 -3.65 12.51
C THR A 131 -36.55 -4.30 13.17
N GLU A 132 -35.75 -3.51 13.88
CA GLU A 132 -34.71 -4.00 14.80
C GLU A 132 -35.30 -4.50 16.14
N PRO A 133 -34.67 -5.50 16.80
CA PRO A 133 -35.12 -6.02 18.08
C PRO A 133 -34.74 -5.09 19.25
N LYS A 134 -35.65 -4.92 20.21
CA LYS A 134 -35.48 -4.05 21.39
C LYS A 134 -34.67 -4.73 22.49
N LEU A 135 -33.70 -3.99 23.04
CA LEU A 135 -33.05 -4.26 24.34
C LEU A 135 -34.09 -4.31 25.48
N THR A 136 -33.80 -5.08 26.54
CA THR A 136 -34.72 -5.21 27.68
C THR A 136 -34.81 -3.90 28.47
N LYS A 137 -36.00 -3.58 29.01
CA LYS A 137 -36.27 -2.31 29.74
C LYS A 137 -35.36 -2.09 30.95
N LYS A 138 -34.74 -3.15 31.50
CA LYS A 138 -33.90 -3.07 32.70
C LYS A 138 -32.47 -2.65 32.35
N GLU A 139 -31.93 -3.20 31.27
CA GLU A 139 -30.58 -2.87 30.75
C GLU A 139 -30.55 -1.46 30.15
N ALA A 140 -31.60 -1.08 29.40
CA ALA A 140 -31.72 0.27 28.84
C ALA A 140 -31.87 1.35 29.93
N ALA A 141 -32.48 1.01 31.07
CA ALA A 141 -32.64 1.95 32.20
C ALA A 141 -31.35 2.12 33.00
N GLU A 142 -30.57 1.07 33.22
CA GLU A 142 -29.24 1.16 33.84
C GLU A 142 -28.25 1.93 32.98
N GLU A 143 -28.28 1.72 31.66
CA GLU A 143 -27.38 2.41 30.74
C GLU A 143 -27.76 3.90 30.59
N ALA A 144 -29.06 4.22 30.59
CA ALA A 144 -29.55 5.60 30.61
C ALA A 144 -29.21 6.32 31.92
N PHE A 145 -29.29 5.62 33.07
CA PHE A 145 -28.91 6.16 34.37
C PHE A 145 -27.40 6.46 34.44
N ARG A 146 -26.55 5.54 33.95
CA ARG A 146 -25.10 5.74 33.85
C ARG A 146 -24.72 6.89 32.92
N ARG A 147 -25.42 7.05 31.79
CA ARG A 147 -25.23 8.19 30.88
C ARG A 147 -25.66 9.52 31.50
N SER A 148 -26.72 9.53 32.32
CA SER A 148 -27.19 10.76 32.96
C SER A 148 -26.22 11.28 34.02
N LEU A 149 -25.64 10.39 34.83
CA LEU A 149 -24.61 10.74 35.81
C LEU A 149 -23.29 11.19 35.16
N ALA A 150 -22.96 10.67 33.98
CA ALA A 150 -21.77 11.02 33.22
C ALA A 150 -21.79 12.42 32.59
N LEU A 151 -22.96 13.07 32.53
CA LEU A 151 -23.14 14.40 31.95
C LEU A 151 -22.98 15.53 32.99
N GLU A 152 -23.01 15.23 34.29
CA GLU A 152 -23.00 16.25 35.35
C GLU A 152 -21.60 16.58 35.93
N GLU A 153 -20.57 15.75 35.70
CA GLU A 153 -19.18 16.05 36.08
C GLU A 153 -18.21 15.72 34.92
N ASP A 154 -17.17 16.53 34.72
CA ASP A 154 -16.08 16.34 33.73
C ASP A 154 -15.37 14.98 33.90
N GLY A 155 -15.97 13.90 33.37
CA GLY A 155 -15.74 12.54 33.86
C GLY A 155 -15.34 11.48 32.83
N ILE A 156 -14.83 11.83 31.65
CA ILE A 156 -14.38 10.82 30.67
C ILE A 156 -13.17 10.02 31.24
N ASP A 157 -12.26 10.69 31.94
CA ASP A 157 -11.06 10.03 32.49
C ASP A 157 -11.38 9.16 33.71
N THR A 158 -12.37 9.55 34.53
CA THR A 158 -12.86 8.75 35.66
C THR A 158 -13.66 7.54 35.18
N LEU A 159 -14.50 7.70 34.15
CA LEU A 159 -15.21 6.59 33.48
C LEU A 159 -14.26 5.58 32.86
N ARG A 160 -13.16 6.04 32.23
CA ARG A 160 -12.11 5.12 31.74
C ARG A 160 -11.46 4.34 32.88
N LYS A 161 -11.20 4.97 34.02
CA LYS A 161 -10.59 4.30 35.19
C LYS A 161 -11.54 3.26 35.80
N VAL A 162 -12.82 3.59 35.97
CA VAL A 162 -13.83 2.66 36.50
C VAL A 162 -14.07 1.50 35.53
N SER A 163 -14.23 1.78 34.23
CA SER A 163 -14.36 0.75 33.19
C SER A 163 -13.13 -0.16 33.13
N ARG A 164 -11.92 0.41 33.25
CA ARG A 164 -10.67 -0.35 33.30
C ARG A 164 -10.58 -1.23 34.55
N GLN A 165 -11.03 -0.75 35.72
CA GLN A 165 -11.06 -1.54 36.95
C GLN A 165 -12.03 -2.72 36.85
N GLU A 166 -13.23 -2.51 36.30
CA GLU A 166 -14.20 -3.59 36.06
C GLU A 166 -13.69 -4.60 35.03
N TYR A 167 -13.04 -4.12 33.96
CA TYR A 167 -12.41 -4.99 32.95
C TYR A 167 -11.30 -5.85 33.57
N LEU A 168 -10.45 -5.27 34.42
CA LEU A 168 -9.36 -6.00 35.06
C LEU A 168 -9.88 -7.10 35.98
N LYS A 169 -10.95 -6.86 36.75
CA LYS A 169 -11.60 -7.90 37.58
C LYS A 169 -12.15 -9.04 36.72
N LYS A 170 -12.85 -8.72 35.62
CA LYS A 170 -13.36 -9.74 34.68
C LYS A 170 -12.23 -10.51 34.01
N ARG A 171 -11.12 -9.84 33.67
CA ARG A 171 -9.95 -10.47 33.04
C ARG A 171 -9.20 -11.38 34.00
N GLU A 172 -9.07 -10.99 35.26
CA GLU A 172 -8.48 -11.82 36.32
C GLU A 172 -9.29 -13.11 36.51
N GLN A 173 -10.62 -13.00 36.60
CA GLN A 173 -11.50 -14.16 36.70
C GLN A 173 -11.42 -15.08 35.47
N LYS A 174 -11.45 -14.51 34.26
CA LYS A 174 -11.31 -15.29 33.02
C LYS A 174 -9.95 -16.01 32.94
N LYS A 175 -8.86 -15.35 33.35
CA LYS A 175 -7.53 -15.96 33.38
C LYS A 175 -7.42 -17.09 34.39
N LEU A 176 -8.12 -16.99 35.51
CA LEU A 176 -8.18 -18.05 36.51
C LEU A 176 -8.99 -19.26 36.04
N GLU A 177 -10.06 -19.04 35.26
CA GLU A 177 -10.79 -20.10 34.57
C GLU A 177 -9.95 -20.77 33.49
N GLU A 178 -9.29 -20.01 32.61
CA GLU A 178 -8.36 -20.54 31.60
C GLU A 178 -7.26 -21.41 32.25
N LEU A 179 -6.63 -20.94 33.33
CA LEU A 179 -5.59 -21.69 34.03
C LEU A 179 -6.12 -22.97 34.68
N ARG A 180 -7.38 -22.99 35.12
CA ARG A 180 -8.03 -24.17 35.67
C ARG A 180 -8.29 -25.20 34.57
N ASP A 181 -8.87 -24.75 33.46
CA ASP A 181 -9.20 -25.61 32.33
C ASP A 181 -7.92 -26.23 31.75
N ASP A 182 -6.83 -25.45 31.63
CA ASP A 182 -5.52 -25.95 31.21
C ASP A 182 -4.99 -27.07 32.13
N ILE A 183 -5.17 -26.95 33.45
CA ILE A 183 -4.75 -27.98 34.41
C ILE A 183 -5.64 -29.23 34.29
N GLU A 184 -6.95 -29.07 34.12
CA GLU A 184 -7.90 -30.19 33.95
C GLU A 184 -7.65 -30.94 32.62
N ASP A 185 -7.41 -30.21 31.54
CA ASP A 185 -7.10 -30.76 30.22
C ASP A 185 -5.75 -31.47 30.20
N GLU A 186 -4.69 -30.91 30.79
CA GLU A 186 -3.39 -31.60 30.91
C GLU A 186 -3.51 -32.90 31.73
N GLN A 187 -4.35 -32.92 32.77
CA GLN A 187 -4.61 -34.15 33.53
C GLN A 187 -5.40 -35.20 32.75
N TYR A 188 -6.34 -34.77 31.91
CA TYR A 188 -7.17 -35.66 31.10
C TYR A 188 -6.43 -36.21 29.87
N LEU A 189 -5.68 -35.36 29.16
CA LEU A 189 -4.98 -35.69 27.91
C LEU A 189 -3.78 -36.61 28.15
N PHE A 190 -3.10 -36.49 29.29
CA PHE A 190 -1.87 -37.24 29.59
C PHE A 190 -2.07 -38.32 30.67
N ASP A 191 -3.31 -38.71 30.96
CA ASP A 191 -3.60 -39.79 31.90
C ASP A 191 -3.02 -41.12 31.37
N GLY A 192 -2.03 -41.68 32.07
CA GLY A 192 -1.34 -42.92 31.71
C GLY A 192 -0.04 -42.78 30.90
N VAL A 193 0.42 -41.57 30.58
CA VAL A 193 1.70 -41.33 29.87
C VAL A 193 2.79 -40.92 30.87
N GLN A 194 4.03 -41.42 30.71
CA GLN A 194 5.16 -40.97 31.54
C GLN A 194 5.62 -39.58 31.07
N LEU A 195 5.25 -38.55 31.81
CA LEU A 195 5.69 -37.17 31.60
C LEU A 195 7.19 -36.99 31.89
N THR A 196 7.84 -36.10 31.13
CA THR A 196 9.24 -35.72 31.37
C THR A 196 9.36 -34.88 32.65
N GLU A 197 10.56 -34.83 33.26
CA GLU A 197 10.78 -34.04 34.49
C GLU A 197 10.50 -32.54 34.32
N ALA A 198 10.66 -32.00 33.11
CA ALA A 198 10.36 -30.62 32.80
C ALA A 198 8.84 -30.36 32.81
N GLU A 199 8.07 -31.21 32.15
CA GLU A 199 6.59 -31.12 32.11
C GLU A 199 5.98 -31.31 33.50
N TYR A 200 6.52 -32.25 34.29
CA TYR A 200 6.05 -32.46 35.67
C TYR A 200 6.32 -31.25 36.58
N ARG A 201 7.41 -30.51 36.33
CA ARG A 201 7.74 -29.28 37.06
C ARG A 201 6.81 -28.14 36.67
N GLU A 202 6.50 -28.03 35.38
CA GLU A 202 5.60 -27.00 34.86
C GLU A 202 4.16 -27.20 35.36
N LEU A 203 3.63 -28.43 35.31
CA LEU A 203 2.30 -28.75 35.84
C LEU A 203 2.19 -28.46 37.34
N ARG A 204 3.24 -28.76 38.12
CA ARG A 204 3.28 -28.42 39.56
C ARG A 204 3.25 -26.92 39.78
N TYR A 205 4.02 -26.17 38.99
CA TYR A 205 4.07 -24.71 39.09
C TYR A 205 2.70 -24.07 38.75
N LYS A 206 2.03 -24.54 37.69
CA LYS A 206 0.67 -24.07 37.32
C LYS A 206 -0.34 -24.31 38.46
N LYS A 207 -0.31 -25.49 39.08
CA LYS A 207 -1.17 -25.84 40.24
C LYS A 207 -0.90 -24.95 41.46
N GLU A 208 0.37 -24.71 41.78
CA GLU A 208 0.75 -23.87 42.91
C GLU A 208 0.30 -22.41 42.71
N ILE A 209 0.44 -21.87 41.49
CA ILE A 209 -0.09 -20.55 41.14
C ILE A 209 -1.60 -20.50 41.30
N TYR A 210 -2.33 -21.48 40.74
CA TYR A 210 -3.78 -21.51 40.82
C TYR A 210 -4.27 -21.51 42.28
N GLU A 211 -3.65 -22.31 43.14
CA GLU A 211 -3.99 -22.33 44.58
C GLU A 211 -3.67 -21.01 45.29
N LEU A 212 -2.54 -20.38 44.98
CA LEU A 212 -2.16 -19.09 45.59
C LEU A 212 -3.13 -17.97 45.20
N VAL A 213 -3.53 -17.91 43.92
CA VAL A 213 -4.49 -16.89 43.45
C VAL A 213 -5.88 -17.18 43.99
N LYS A 214 -6.30 -18.44 44.08
CA LYS A 214 -7.57 -18.85 44.68
C LYS A 214 -7.65 -18.47 46.17
N LYS A 215 -6.60 -18.75 46.96
CA LYS A 215 -6.54 -18.34 48.37
C LYS A 215 -6.63 -16.81 48.52
N ARG A 216 -5.94 -16.07 47.65
CA ARG A 216 -6.00 -14.60 47.65
C ARG A 216 -7.40 -14.09 47.31
N SER A 217 -8.10 -14.73 46.37
CA SER A 217 -9.49 -14.41 46.04
C SER A 217 -10.43 -14.67 47.22
N GLU A 218 -10.25 -15.78 47.94
CA GLU A 218 -11.08 -16.13 49.11
C GLU A 218 -10.79 -15.22 50.32
N GLU A 219 -9.56 -14.73 50.49
CA GLU A 219 -9.18 -13.80 51.55
C GLU A 219 -9.58 -12.34 51.26
N ALA A 220 -9.77 -11.96 49.99
CA ALA A 220 -10.10 -10.59 49.58
C ALA A 220 -11.58 -10.22 49.78
N ASP A 221 -12.47 -11.21 49.95
CA ASP A 221 -13.91 -10.97 50.06
C ASP A 221 -14.37 -10.47 51.45
N ASP A 222 -13.49 -10.45 52.49
CA ASP A 222 -13.91 -10.12 53.85
C ASP A 222 -13.19 -8.92 54.53
N ILE A 223 -12.22 -8.23 53.92
CA ILE A 223 -11.52 -7.12 54.60
C ILE A 223 -11.10 -6.00 53.65
N ASN A 224 -11.80 -4.85 53.73
CA ASN A 224 -11.46 -3.58 53.06
C ASN A 224 -10.36 -2.78 53.79
N ASP A 225 -9.40 -3.46 54.41
CA ASP A 225 -8.36 -2.86 55.22
C ASP A 225 -6.97 -3.39 54.82
N TYR A 226 -6.02 -2.48 54.63
CA TYR A 226 -4.65 -2.82 54.24
C TYR A 226 -3.94 -3.44 55.45
N ARG A 227 -3.84 -4.76 55.49
CA ARG A 227 -3.03 -5.46 56.48
C ARG A 227 -1.60 -5.59 55.97
N MET A 228 -0.68 -4.85 56.60
CA MET A 228 0.76 -5.12 56.47
C MET A 228 0.99 -6.60 56.81
N PRO A 229 1.69 -7.38 55.97
CA PRO A 229 2.10 -8.74 56.33
C PRO A 229 2.77 -8.71 57.69
N ASP A 230 2.38 -9.62 58.60
CA ASP A 230 2.85 -9.65 59.99
C ASP A 230 4.34 -9.29 60.05
N ALA A 231 4.62 -8.12 60.61
CA ALA A 231 5.98 -7.69 60.84
C ALA A 231 6.67 -8.79 61.65
N TYR A 232 7.85 -9.22 61.20
CA TYR A 232 8.69 -10.19 61.90
C TYR A 232 9.12 -9.77 63.32
N ASP A 233 8.64 -8.63 63.79
CA ASP A 233 9.01 -7.99 65.04
C ASP A 233 7.75 -7.85 65.90
N GLN A 234 7.40 -8.89 66.68
CA GLN A 234 6.61 -8.70 67.90
C GLN A 234 7.56 -8.26 69.02
N GLU A 235 7.10 -7.32 69.86
CA GLU A 235 7.87 -6.76 70.97
C GLU A 235 8.48 -7.85 71.86
N GLY A 236 9.79 -8.06 71.72
CA GLY A 236 10.60 -8.79 72.70
C GLY A 236 11.62 -9.80 72.16
N ASP A 237 11.49 -10.30 70.92
CA ASP A 237 12.52 -11.20 70.36
C ASP A 237 12.55 -11.20 68.83
N VAL A 238 13.66 -10.75 68.24
CA VAL A 238 13.85 -10.66 66.79
C VAL A 238 14.43 -11.97 66.28
N ASN A 239 13.60 -12.81 65.66
CA ASN A 239 14.06 -14.09 65.12
C ASN A 239 14.81 -13.90 63.79
N GLN A 240 16.12 -13.62 63.88
CA GLN A 240 16.99 -13.27 62.77
C GLN A 240 17.04 -14.33 61.66
N GLU A 241 16.84 -15.63 61.98
CA GLU A 241 16.88 -16.72 61.00
C GLU A 241 15.75 -16.63 59.97
N LYS A 242 14.52 -16.30 60.40
CA LYS A 242 13.38 -16.15 59.47
C LYS A 242 13.57 -14.95 58.54
N ARG A 243 14.14 -13.87 59.08
CA ARG A 243 14.44 -12.64 58.33
C ARG A 243 15.54 -12.87 57.28
N PHE A 244 16.56 -13.66 57.62
CA PHE A 244 17.60 -14.08 56.68
C PHE A 244 17.11 -15.08 55.63
N ALA A 245 16.22 -16.02 56.00
CA ALA A 245 15.70 -17.03 55.08
C ALA A 245 14.91 -16.43 53.90
N VAL A 246 14.10 -15.40 54.16
CA VAL A 246 13.33 -14.70 53.12
C VAL A 246 14.22 -13.85 52.22
N ALA A 247 15.29 -13.26 52.76
CA ALA A 247 16.27 -12.52 51.98
C ALA A 247 17.12 -13.46 51.09
N LEU A 248 17.48 -14.66 51.58
CA LEU A 248 18.21 -15.66 50.80
C LEU A 248 17.37 -16.33 49.71
N GLN A 249 16.05 -16.41 49.86
CA GLN A 249 15.17 -16.99 48.83
C GLN A 249 15.20 -16.22 47.50
N ARG A 250 15.50 -14.91 47.51
CA ARG A 250 15.63 -14.10 46.27
C ARG A 250 16.93 -14.37 45.51
N TYR A 251 17.94 -14.96 46.14
CA TYR A 251 19.26 -15.20 45.56
C TYR A 251 19.55 -16.69 45.29
N ARG A 252 18.55 -17.56 45.48
CA ARG A 252 18.71 -19.00 45.29
C ARG A 252 18.23 -19.40 43.89
N ASP A 253 19.12 -19.26 42.91
CA ASP A 253 18.95 -19.88 41.60
C ASP A 253 19.07 -21.41 41.77
N PRO A 254 18.05 -22.22 41.40
CA PRO A 254 18.09 -23.67 41.54
C PRO A 254 19.16 -24.34 40.65
N SER A 255 19.76 -23.58 39.72
CA SER A 255 20.84 -24.06 38.85
C SER A 255 22.25 -23.89 39.44
N ALA A 256 22.42 -23.16 40.55
CA ALA A 256 23.73 -22.89 41.16
C ALA A 256 24.17 -24.01 42.12
N GLY A 257 23.98 -25.26 41.69
CA GLY A 257 24.16 -26.46 42.48
C GLY A 257 25.39 -27.27 42.09
N GLU A 258 26.48 -26.70 41.58
CA GLU A 258 27.80 -27.36 41.58
C GLU A 258 28.97 -26.43 41.20
N LYS A 259 29.91 -26.29 42.13
CA LYS A 259 31.29 -25.77 42.00
C LYS A 259 31.50 -24.33 41.53
N MET A 260 31.74 -23.47 42.51
CA MET A 260 32.45 -22.19 42.40
C MET A 260 33.89 -22.45 41.88
N ASN A 261 34.11 -22.27 40.58
CA ASN A 261 35.42 -22.38 39.93
C ASN A 261 35.72 -21.04 39.21
N PRO A 262 36.67 -20.21 39.69
CA PRO A 262 36.92 -18.86 39.14
C PRO A 262 37.47 -18.82 37.70
N PHE A 263 37.73 -19.98 37.08
CA PHE A 263 38.28 -20.13 35.73
C PHE A 263 37.34 -20.87 34.76
N ALA A 264 36.07 -21.08 35.13
CA ALA A 264 35.12 -21.88 34.34
C ALA A 264 34.87 -21.33 32.91
N GLU A 265 34.94 -20.01 32.71
CA GLU A 265 34.84 -19.42 31.36
C GLU A 265 36.10 -19.68 30.51
N GLN A 266 37.28 -19.69 31.14
CA GLN A 266 38.54 -19.98 30.46
C GLN A 266 38.61 -21.44 30.05
N ASP A 267 38.23 -22.37 30.94
CA ASP A 267 38.19 -23.81 30.66
C ASP A 267 37.14 -24.15 29.59
N ALA A 268 35.96 -23.52 29.63
CA ALA A 268 34.93 -23.71 28.60
C ALA A 268 35.37 -23.14 27.23
N TRP A 269 36.14 -22.07 27.23
CA TRP A 269 36.74 -21.50 26.02
C TRP A 269 37.88 -22.38 25.47
N GLU A 270 38.71 -22.94 26.35
CA GLU A 270 39.78 -23.88 25.99
C GLU A 270 39.25 -25.22 25.49
N ASP A 271 38.22 -25.79 26.11
CA ASP A 271 37.56 -27.02 25.66
C ASP A 271 36.87 -26.83 24.30
N TYR A 272 36.28 -25.66 24.06
CA TYR A 272 35.70 -25.31 22.76
C TYR A 272 36.78 -25.18 21.66
N GLN A 273 37.97 -24.67 22.00
CA GLN A 273 39.11 -24.58 21.07
C GLN A 273 39.78 -25.95 20.84
N ILE A 274 39.90 -26.79 21.87
CA ILE A 274 40.44 -28.15 21.78
C ILE A 274 39.50 -29.04 20.95
N GLY A 275 38.18 -28.86 21.06
CA GLY A 275 37.18 -29.50 20.20
C GLY A 275 37.30 -29.11 18.73
N LYS A 276 37.69 -27.87 18.43
CA LYS A 276 37.99 -27.42 17.05
C LYS A 276 39.33 -27.95 16.53
N ALA A 277 40.31 -28.18 17.41
CA ALA A 277 41.64 -28.66 17.04
C ALA A 277 41.73 -30.19 16.87
N THR A 278 40.74 -30.96 17.32
CA THR A 278 40.77 -32.45 17.30
C THR A 278 39.90 -33.10 16.22
N LEU A 279 39.22 -32.30 15.37
CA LEU A 279 38.54 -32.82 14.17
C LEU A 279 39.53 -33.18 13.06
N LYS A 280 40.09 -34.40 13.14
CA LYS A 280 40.68 -35.06 11.97
C LYS A 280 39.59 -35.80 11.20
N PHE A 281 39.14 -35.22 10.09
CA PHE A 281 38.43 -35.97 9.06
C PHE A 281 39.36 -36.25 7.89
N GLY A 282 39.99 -37.42 7.94
CA GLY A 282 40.45 -38.12 6.75
C GLY A 282 39.68 -39.42 6.65
N SER A 283 38.98 -39.64 5.54
CA SER A 283 38.75 -41.00 5.07
C SER A 283 38.91 -41.06 3.56
N LYS A 284 39.76 -42.00 3.17
CA LYS A 284 40.01 -42.47 1.82
C LYS A 284 38.70 -43.02 1.25
N ASP A 285 38.29 -42.44 0.13
CA ASP A 285 37.73 -43.11 -1.06
C ASP A 285 36.79 -42.16 -1.78
N LYS A 286 37.37 -41.28 -2.62
CA LYS A 286 36.65 -40.71 -3.76
C LYS A 286 37.43 -41.05 -5.01
N LYS A 287 36.97 -42.09 -5.71
CA LYS A 287 37.40 -42.40 -7.07
C LYS A 287 37.15 -41.18 -7.96
N GLN A 288 38.17 -40.86 -8.74
CA GLN A 288 38.21 -39.93 -9.86
C GLN A 288 36.93 -39.95 -10.70
N ILE A 289 36.13 -38.89 -10.64
CA ILE A 289 35.33 -38.39 -11.77
C ILE A 289 35.15 -36.88 -11.55
N SER A 290 36.03 -36.06 -12.14
CA SER A 290 35.73 -34.75 -12.78
C SER A 290 36.97 -33.86 -12.90
N ASP A 291 37.98 -34.27 -13.68
CA ASP A 291 39.08 -33.37 -14.07
C ASP A 291 38.76 -32.56 -15.35
N ASP A 292 37.57 -32.70 -15.95
CA ASP A 292 37.28 -32.15 -17.29
C ASP A 292 36.65 -30.74 -17.32
N TYR A 293 36.38 -30.12 -16.16
CA TYR A 293 35.72 -28.79 -16.11
C TYR A 293 36.51 -27.71 -15.36
N GLN A 294 37.75 -27.99 -14.97
CA GLN A 294 38.55 -27.07 -14.14
C GLN A 294 39.11 -25.86 -14.90
N PHE A 295 38.97 -25.79 -16.22
CA PHE A 295 39.58 -24.77 -17.07
C PHE A 295 38.66 -23.63 -17.53
N VAL A 296 37.46 -23.45 -16.96
CA VAL A 296 36.48 -22.46 -17.47
C VAL A 296 36.01 -21.43 -16.43
N PHE A 297 36.22 -21.64 -15.13
CA PHE A 297 35.77 -20.72 -14.08
C PHE A 297 36.84 -20.61 -12.98
N GLU A 298 37.66 -19.55 -13.01
CA GLU A 298 38.64 -19.27 -11.94
C GLU A 298 37.97 -18.75 -10.65
N ASP A 299 36.76 -18.21 -10.75
CA ASP A 299 36.01 -17.61 -9.63
C ASP A 299 34.77 -18.44 -9.26
N GLN A 300 34.95 -19.57 -8.57
CA GLN A 300 33.83 -20.32 -8.01
C GLN A 300 33.37 -19.68 -6.69
N ILE A 301 32.11 -19.26 -6.63
CA ILE A 301 31.49 -18.75 -5.41
C ILE A 301 31.08 -19.95 -4.53
N GLU A 302 31.60 -19.98 -3.31
CA GLU A 302 31.29 -21.03 -2.35
C GLU A 302 30.05 -20.66 -1.52
N PHE A 303 29.03 -21.53 -1.58
CA PHE A 303 27.81 -21.38 -0.79
C PHE A 303 27.81 -22.30 0.44
N ILE A 304 27.28 -21.81 1.57
CA ILE A 304 27.01 -22.60 2.78
C ILE A 304 25.53 -23.02 2.77
N LYS A 305 25.27 -24.29 3.07
CA LYS A 305 23.92 -24.86 3.28
C LYS A 305 23.55 -24.74 4.76
N GLU A 306 22.40 -24.15 5.06
CA GLU A 306 21.99 -23.92 6.46
C GLU A 306 20.57 -24.40 6.79
N SER A 307 19.61 -24.31 5.84
CA SER A 307 18.23 -24.73 6.12
C SER A 307 17.48 -25.23 4.88
N VAL A 308 16.60 -26.20 5.12
CA VAL A 308 15.55 -26.63 4.19
C VAL A 308 14.26 -26.01 4.70
N ILE A 309 13.56 -25.22 3.88
CA ILE A 309 12.19 -24.83 4.23
C ILE A 309 11.34 -26.11 4.12
N ASP A 310 10.86 -26.62 5.26
CA ASP A 310 9.93 -27.75 5.26
C ASP A 310 8.62 -27.34 4.58
N GLY A 311 8.20 -28.12 3.58
CA GLY A 311 6.86 -28.04 3.03
C GLY A 311 5.86 -28.78 3.90
N ASP A 312 4.61 -28.33 3.95
CA ASP A 312 3.52 -29.08 4.60
C ASP A 312 3.43 -30.47 3.95
N LYS A 313 3.69 -31.52 4.73
CA LYS A 313 3.61 -32.91 4.28
C LYS A 313 2.14 -33.28 4.09
N PHE A 314 1.69 -33.27 2.84
CA PHE A 314 0.50 -34.02 2.43
C PHE A 314 0.93 -35.33 1.77
N ASP A 315 0.43 -36.45 2.31
CA ASP A 315 0.53 -37.77 1.69
C ASP A 315 -0.29 -37.77 0.40
N ASN A 316 0.35 -37.44 -0.72
CA ASN A 316 -0.23 -37.71 -2.03
C ASN A 316 0.06 -39.16 -2.41
N GLU A 317 -0.87 -40.06 -2.06
CA GLU A 317 -1.08 -41.26 -2.87
C GLU A 317 -1.48 -40.79 -4.28
N VAL A 318 -0.55 -40.87 -5.22
CA VAL A 318 -0.85 -40.72 -6.64
C VAL A 318 -1.71 -41.93 -7.03
N PRO A 319 -2.99 -41.77 -7.43
CA PRO A 319 -3.73 -42.88 -8.01
C PRO A 319 -3.02 -43.23 -9.32
N GLY A 320 -2.50 -44.46 -9.40
CA GLY A 320 -1.78 -44.94 -10.57
C GLY A 320 -2.59 -44.72 -11.85
N GLU A 321 -1.95 -44.11 -12.84
CA GLU A 321 -2.51 -43.92 -14.17
C GLU A 321 -2.82 -45.29 -14.79
N SER A 322 -4.09 -45.70 -14.76
CA SER A 322 -4.60 -46.70 -15.67
C SER A 322 -4.70 -46.07 -17.05
N LEU A 323 -3.85 -46.54 -17.96
CA LEU A 323 -3.91 -46.30 -19.40
C LEU A 323 -5.29 -46.67 -19.95
N ASP A 324 -6.15 -45.68 -20.16
CA ASP A 324 -7.27 -45.80 -21.10
C ASP A 324 -7.29 -44.58 -22.02
N SER A 325 -6.64 -44.75 -23.17
CA SER A 325 -6.58 -43.78 -24.25
C SER A 325 -7.84 -43.86 -25.12
N SER A 326 -8.75 -42.87 -25.04
CA SER A 326 -9.55 -42.43 -26.20
C SER A 326 -10.55 -41.30 -25.89
N ARG A 327 -10.11 -40.04 -25.99
CA ARG A 327 -10.83 -38.90 -26.60
C ARG A 327 -9.97 -37.64 -26.46
N ALA A 328 -9.75 -36.91 -27.55
CA ALA A 328 -9.09 -35.61 -27.50
C ALA A 328 -9.99 -34.64 -26.71
N LYS A 329 -9.68 -34.42 -25.43
CA LYS A 329 -10.41 -33.50 -24.54
C LYS A 329 -10.36 -32.09 -25.12
N SER A 330 -11.49 -31.39 -25.12
CA SER A 330 -11.58 -29.98 -25.53
C SER A 330 -10.66 -29.12 -24.65
N ALA A 331 -10.11 -28.03 -25.19
CA ALA A 331 -9.23 -27.13 -24.42
C ALA A 331 -9.90 -26.64 -23.11
N LEU A 332 -11.22 -26.46 -23.12
CA LEU A 332 -12.02 -26.09 -21.94
C LEU A 332 -12.06 -27.21 -20.88
N GLU A 333 -12.17 -28.47 -21.30
CA GLU A 333 -12.21 -29.63 -20.38
C GLU A 333 -10.87 -29.81 -19.67
N LYS A 334 -9.76 -29.56 -20.37
CA LYS A 334 -8.41 -29.57 -19.76
C LYS A 334 -8.27 -28.48 -18.70
N LEU A 335 -8.71 -27.25 -19.01
CA LEU A 335 -8.70 -26.14 -18.05
C LEU A 335 -9.56 -26.44 -16.81
N GLN A 336 -10.70 -27.13 -16.98
CA GLN A 336 -11.55 -27.54 -15.86
C GLN A 336 -10.92 -28.65 -15.01
N GLU A 337 -10.12 -29.55 -15.60
CA GLU A 337 -9.36 -30.54 -14.84
C GLU A 337 -8.21 -29.87 -14.06
N GLU A 338 -7.47 -28.96 -14.69
CA GLU A 338 -6.43 -28.15 -14.02
C GLU A 338 -7.02 -27.35 -12.85
N ARG A 339 -8.22 -26.79 -13.00
CA ARG A 339 -8.91 -26.06 -11.93
C ARG A 339 -9.09 -26.90 -10.66
N LYS A 340 -9.33 -28.20 -10.81
CA LYS A 340 -9.54 -29.14 -9.68
C LYS A 340 -8.25 -29.51 -8.96
N THR A 341 -7.09 -29.34 -9.59
CA THR A 341 -5.81 -29.65 -8.96
C THR A 341 -5.30 -28.52 -8.08
N LEU A 342 -5.90 -27.32 -8.15
CA LEU A 342 -5.51 -26.17 -7.33
C LEU A 342 -5.83 -26.40 -5.85
N PRO A 343 -4.94 -25.99 -4.92
CA PRO A 343 -5.12 -26.21 -3.48
C PRO A 343 -6.45 -25.68 -2.93
N ILE A 344 -6.92 -24.54 -3.43
CA ILE A 344 -8.17 -23.91 -2.97
C ILE A 344 -9.43 -24.74 -3.26
N TYR A 345 -9.37 -25.68 -4.21
CA TYR A 345 -10.53 -26.46 -4.63
C TYR A 345 -11.05 -27.36 -3.50
N GLU A 346 -10.15 -27.98 -2.72
CA GLU A 346 -10.48 -28.83 -1.57
C GLU A 346 -11.21 -28.05 -0.46
N TYR A 347 -10.91 -26.76 -0.34
CA TYR A 347 -11.45 -25.88 0.69
C TYR A 347 -12.65 -25.04 0.22
N ARG A 348 -13.15 -25.29 -1.00
CA ARG A 348 -14.23 -24.51 -1.63
C ARG A 348 -15.48 -24.40 -0.74
N GLU A 349 -15.96 -25.52 -0.22
CA GLU A 349 -17.20 -25.55 0.56
C GLU A 349 -17.04 -24.82 1.89
N GLN A 350 -15.95 -25.08 2.61
CA GLN A 350 -15.60 -24.41 3.87
C GLN A 350 -15.43 -22.89 3.67
N LEU A 351 -14.83 -22.49 2.55
CA LEU A 351 -14.68 -21.07 2.21
C LEU A 351 -16.04 -20.41 1.97
N LEU A 352 -16.94 -21.04 1.21
CA LEU A 352 -18.28 -20.49 0.95
C LEU A 352 -19.10 -20.38 2.24
N GLU A 353 -19.02 -21.36 3.13
CA GLU A 353 -19.65 -21.31 4.46
C GLU A 353 -19.10 -20.15 5.31
N ALA A 354 -17.78 -19.96 5.32
CA ALA A 354 -17.15 -18.85 6.04
C ALA A 354 -17.59 -17.48 5.49
N ILE A 355 -17.68 -17.34 4.15
CA ILE A 355 -18.12 -16.11 3.49
C ILE A 355 -19.61 -15.83 3.76
N GLU A 356 -20.43 -16.87 3.84
CA GLU A 356 -21.84 -16.71 4.21
C GLU A 356 -21.97 -16.21 5.66
N ARG A 357 -21.24 -16.83 6.59
CA ARG A 357 -21.28 -16.53 8.03
C ARG A 357 -20.69 -15.17 8.40
N PHE A 358 -19.59 -14.77 7.79
CA PHE A 358 -18.85 -13.55 8.16
C PHE A 358 -18.97 -12.48 7.08
N GLN A 359 -19.06 -11.21 7.49
CA GLN A 359 -19.12 -10.09 6.54
C GLN A 359 -17.73 -9.77 5.97
N VAL A 360 -16.73 -9.71 6.85
CA VAL A 360 -15.32 -9.50 6.50
C VAL A 360 -14.56 -10.79 6.76
N LEU A 361 -13.76 -11.24 5.80
CA LEU A 361 -12.93 -12.44 5.91
C LEU A 361 -11.53 -12.18 5.39
N VAL A 362 -10.51 -12.49 6.20
CA VAL A 362 -9.11 -12.43 5.79
C VAL A 362 -8.69 -13.81 5.28
N ILE A 363 -8.35 -13.91 4.00
CA ILE A 363 -7.97 -15.15 3.34
C ILE A 363 -6.45 -15.16 3.17
N VAL A 364 -5.80 -16.10 3.83
CA VAL A 364 -4.35 -16.30 3.75
C VAL A 364 -4.11 -17.52 2.91
N GLY A 365 -3.34 -17.37 1.84
CA GLY A 365 -2.88 -18.51 1.07
C GLY A 365 -1.75 -18.10 0.18
N GLU A 366 -0.87 -19.04 -0.13
CA GLU A 366 0.31 -18.71 -0.91
C GLU A 366 -0.03 -18.32 -2.35
N THR A 367 0.87 -17.60 -3.02
CA THR A 367 0.77 -17.30 -4.45
C THR A 367 0.73 -18.59 -5.27
N GLY A 368 -0.22 -18.71 -6.20
CA GLY A 368 -0.44 -19.95 -6.97
C GLY A 368 -1.44 -20.94 -6.36
N SER A 369 -1.97 -20.67 -5.16
CA SER A 369 -3.05 -21.49 -4.57
C SER A 369 -4.40 -21.39 -5.29
N GLY A 370 -4.56 -20.42 -6.19
CA GLY A 370 -5.79 -20.18 -6.96
C GLY A 370 -6.73 -19.12 -6.37
N LYS A 371 -6.32 -18.33 -5.36
CA LYS A 371 -7.17 -17.31 -4.72
C LYS A 371 -7.84 -16.36 -5.72
N THR A 372 -7.05 -15.68 -6.53
CA THR A 372 -7.52 -14.63 -7.45
C THR A 372 -8.36 -15.17 -8.60
N THR A 373 -8.03 -16.37 -9.09
CA THR A 373 -8.74 -16.99 -10.21
C THR A 373 -10.03 -17.66 -9.76
N GLN A 374 -10.00 -18.36 -8.62
CA GLN A 374 -11.08 -19.27 -8.21
C GLN A 374 -12.12 -18.63 -7.29
N ILE A 375 -11.72 -17.76 -6.36
CA ILE A 375 -12.66 -17.18 -5.37
C ILE A 375 -13.79 -16.40 -6.06
N PRO A 376 -13.52 -15.49 -7.03
CA PRO A 376 -14.58 -14.78 -7.74
C PRO A 376 -15.53 -15.73 -8.50
N GLN A 377 -15.01 -16.81 -9.08
CA GLN A 377 -15.83 -17.83 -9.75
C GLN A 377 -16.73 -18.57 -8.76
N TYR A 378 -16.21 -18.97 -7.58
CA TYR A 378 -17.03 -19.61 -6.54
C TYR A 378 -18.14 -18.70 -6.04
N LEU A 379 -17.87 -17.40 -5.88
CA LEU A 379 -18.88 -16.40 -5.51
C LEU A 379 -19.96 -16.24 -6.59
N HIS A 380 -19.57 -16.25 -7.87
CA HIS A 380 -20.50 -16.23 -8.98
C HIS A 380 -21.41 -17.46 -8.98
N GLU A 381 -20.83 -18.66 -8.85
CA GLU A 381 -21.54 -19.94 -8.80
C GLU A 381 -22.49 -20.02 -7.58
N ALA A 382 -22.09 -19.47 -6.43
CA ALA A 382 -22.92 -19.37 -5.23
C ALA A 382 -24.05 -18.33 -5.34
N GLY A 383 -24.07 -17.52 -6.40
CA GLY A 383 -25.16 -16.59 -6.72
C GLY A 383 -25.00 -15.18 -6.16
N TYR A 384 -23.82 -14.81 -5.65
CA TYR A 384 -23.55 -13.43 -5.19
C TYR A 384 -23.66 -12.40 -6.32
N THR A 385 -23.45 -12.83 -7.57
CA THR A 385 -23.60 -11.96 -8.75
C THR A 385 -25.04 -11.66 -9.14
N LYS A 386 -26.03 -12.31 -8.51
CA LYS A 386 -27.46 -12.00 -8.74
C LYS A 386 -27.89 -10.72 -8.04
N ARG A 387 -27.13 -10.27 -7.02
CA ARG A 387 -27.42 -9.07 -6.22
C ARG A 387 -26.64 -7.83 -6.68
N GLY A 388 -25.50 -8.04 -7.31
CA GLY A 388 -24.58 -6.98 -7.75
C GLY A 388 -23.34 -7.61 -8.40
N LYS A 389 -22.35 -6.80 -8.75
CA LYS A 389 -21.08 -7.29 -9.32
C LYS A 389 -20.15 -7.78 -8.22
N VAL A 390 -19.23 -8.68 -8.58
CA VAL A 390 -18.08 -9.05 -7.74
C VAL A 390 -16.86 -8.32 -8.26
N GLY A 391 -16.32 -7.42 -7.44
CA GLY A 391 -15.12 -6.66 -7.75
C GLY A 391 -13.89 -7.34 -7.14
N CYS A 392 -12.86 -7.60 -7.93
CA CYS A 392 -11.56 -8.07 -7.45
C CYS A 392 -10.50 -7.01 -7.78
N THR A 393 -9.85 -6.46 -6.76
CA THR A 393 -8.78 -5.50 -6.96
C THR A 393 -7.43 -6.20 -7.05
N GLN A 394 -6.53 -5.62 -7.82
CA GLN A 394 -5.15 -6.04 -7.99
C GLN A 394 -4.24 -4.81 -7.94
N PRO A 395 -3.10 -4.86 -7.23
CA PRO A 395 -2.16 -3.74 -7.23
C PRO A 395 -1.54 -3.51 -8.61
N ARG A 396 -1.40 -4.56 -9.43
CA ARG A 396 -0.70 -4.50 -10.73
C ARG A 396 -1.64 -4.60 -11.93
N ARG A 397 -1.44 -3.71 -12.91
CA ARG A 397 -2.19 -3.68 -14.19
C ARG A 397 -2.13 -5.00 -14.95
N VAL A 398 -0.92 -5.54 -15.12
CA VAL A 398 -0.71 -6.80 -15.89
C VAL A 398 -1.42 -7.96 -15.23
N ALA A 399 -1.43 -8.03 -13.89
CA ALA A 399 -2.14 -9.07 -13.15
C ALA A 399 -3.66 -8.96 -13.33
N ALA A 400 -4.24 -7.75 -13.25
CA ALA A 400 -5.66 -7.56 -13.48
C ALA A 400 -6.10 -8.02 -14.88
N MET A 401 -5.32 -7.67 -15.92
CA MET A 401 -5.60 -8.07 -17.30
C MET A 401 -5.44 -9.58 -17.53
N SER A 402 -4.32 -10.15 -17.08
CA SER A 402 -4.00 -11.56 -17.33
C SER A 402 -4.94 -12.50 -16.58
N VAL A 403 -5.29 -12.17 -15.33
CA VAL A 403 -6.23 -12.95 -14.54
C VAL A 403 -7.64 -12.85 -15.14
N ALA A 404 -8.10 -11.66 -15.54
CA ALA A 404 -9.40 -11.52 -16.20
C ALA A 404 -9.46 -12.34 -17.51
N ALA A 405 -8.39 -12.31 -18.31
CA ALA A 405 -8.29 -13.11 -19.52
C ALA A 405 -8.34 -14.61 -19.21
N ARG A 406 -7.56 -15.10 -18.23
CA ARG A 406 -7.56 -16.50 -17.80
C ARG A 406 -8.94 -16.94 -17.29
N VAL A 407 -9.57 -16.14 -16.44
CA VAL A 407 -10.90 -16.46 -15.86
C VAL A 407 -11.99 -16.43 -16.94
N SER A 408 -11.90 -15.55 -17.93
CA SER A 408 -12.81 -15.57 -19.08
C SER A 408 -12.70 -16.87 -19.89
N GLN A 409 -11.48 -17.40 -20.06
CA GLN A 409 -11.22 -18.68 -20.72
C GLN A 409 -11.73 -19.86 -19.88
N GLU A 410 -11.51 -19.85 -18.56
CA GLU A 410 -11.98 -20.89 -17.63
C GLU A 410 -13.52 -20.99 -17.57
N MET A 411 -14.22 -19.84 -17.63
CA MET A 411 -15.68 -19.80 -17.69
C MET A 411 -16.24 -20.00 -19.11
N GLY A 412 -15.39 -20.04 -20.15
CA GLY A 412 -15.83 -20.17 -21.53
C GLY A 412 -16.58 -18.94 -22.07
N VAL A 413 -16.31 -17.75 -21.52
CA VAL A 413 -16.97 -16.49 -21.90
C VAL A 413 -16.03 -15.56 -22.63
N LYS A 414 -16.58 -14.63 -23.42
CA LYS A 414 -15.78 -13.59 -24.08
C LYS A 414 -15.35 -12.52 -23.07
N LEU A 415 -14.05 -12.22 -23.03
CA LEU A 415 -13.51 -11.11 -22.23
C LEU A 415 -14.22 -9.79 -22.55
N GLY A 416 -14.59 -9.04 -21.52
CA GLY A 416 -15.38 -7.81 -21.58
C GLY A 416 -16.90 -8.01 -21.53
N HIS A 417 -17.39 -9.25 -21.65
CA HIS A 417 -18.80 -9.59 -21.37
C HIS A 417 -18.97 -9.91 -19.89
N GLU A 418 -19.16 -11.18 -19.52
CA GLU A 418 -19.43 -11.58 -18.12
C GLU A 418 -18.23 -11.40 -17.20
N VAL A 419 -17.01 -11.58 -17.73
CA VAL A 419 -15.74 -11.29 -17.07
C VAL A 419 -15.08 -10.13 -17.80
N GLY A 420 -14.70 -9.09 -17.06
CA GLY A 420 -14.04 -7.92 -17.62
C GLY A 420 -12.97 -7.37 -16.70
N TYR A 421 -12.18 -6.43 -17.21
CA TYR A 421 -11.23 -5.68 -16.40
C TYR A 421 -11.32 -4.17 -16.62
N SER A 422 -10.97 -3.39 -15.60
CA SER A 422 -10.86 -1.94 -15.69
C SER A 422 -9.53 -1.47 -15.10
N ILE A 423 -8.69 -0.88 -15.93
CA ILE A 423 -7.41 -0.31 -15.55
C ILE A 423 -7.33 1.13 -16.03
N ARG A 424 -6.35 1.87 -15.53
CA ARG A 424 -6.16 3.26 -15.94
C ARG A 424 -5.91 3.35 -17.46
N PHE A 425 -6.72 4.19 -18.12
CA PHE A 425 -6.74 4.43 -19.58
C PHE A 425 -7.28 3.28 -20.44
N GLU A 426 -7.74 2.17 -19.86
CA GLU A 426 -8.26 1.04 -20.62
C GLU A 426 -9.35 0.33 -19.80
N ASP A 427 -10.58 0.35 -20.31
CA ASP A 427 -11.72 -0.32 -19.70
C ASP A 427 -12.30 -1.35 -20.66
N CYS A 428 -12.25 -2.62 -20.27
CA CYS A 428 -12.82 -3.75 -20.97
C CYS A 428 -13.94 -4.36 -20.13
N THR A 429 -14.97 -3.56 -19.87
CA THR A 429 -16.21 -4.00 -19.21
C THR A 429 -17.44 -3.61 -20.04
N SER A 430 -18.57 -4.27 -19.76
CA SER A 430 -19.88 -3.97 -20.35
C SER A 430 -20.97 -4.03 -19.28
N GLU A 431 -22.20 -3.68 -19.65
CA GLU A 431 -23.37 -3.82 -18.75
C GLU A 431 -23.60 -5.27 -18.31
N LYS A 432 -23.12 -6.25 -19.10
CA LYS A 432 -23.21 -7.68 -18.79
C LYS A 432 -22.12 -8.18 -17.85
N THR A 433 -21.16 -7.34 -17.47
CA THR A 433 -20.04 -7.74 -16.62
C THR A 433 -20.50 -8.02 -15.20
N LEU A 434 -20.26 -9.25 -14.75
CA LEU A 434 -20.58 -9.76 -13.43
C LEU A 434 -19.32 -9.83 -12.55
N LEU A 435 -18.22 -10.32 -13.13
CA LEU A 435 -16.92 -10.39 -12.50
C LEU A 435 -16.02 -9.30 -13.08
N LYS A 436 -15.62 -8.35 -12.23
CA LYS A 436 -14.79 -7.21 -12.64
C LYS A 436 -13.47 -7.23 -11.90
N TYR A 437 -12.38 -7.42 -12.64
CA TYR A 437 -11.03 -7.27 -12.15
C TYR A 437 -10.56 -5.84 -12.37
N MET A 438 -9.96 -5.19 -11.39
CA MET A 438 -9.55 -3.80 -11.55
C MET A 438 -8.30 -3.50 -10.76
N THR A 439 -7.62 -2.41 -11.11
CA THR A 439 -6.56 -1.92 -10.23
C THR A 439 -7.14 -1.22 -9.01
N ASP A 440 -6.43 -1.27 -7.88
CA ASP A 440 -6.82 -0.59 -6.64
C ASP A 440 -7.20 0.89 -6.85
N GLY A 441 -6.40 1.61 -7.63
CA GLY A 441 -6.67 3.02 -7.98
C GLY A 441 -7.93 3.23 -8.83
N MET A 442 -8.39 2.22 -9.59
CA MET A 442 -9.67 2.31 -10.32
C MET A 442 -10.85 2.12 -9.38
N LEU A 443 -10.75 1.23 -8.39
CA LEU A 443 -11.78 1.13 -7.36
C LEU A 443 -11.86 2.45 -6.58
N LEU A 444 -10.73 3.05 -6.16
CA LEU A 444 -10.73 4.38 -5.52
C LEU A 444 -11.40 5.46 -6.38
N ARG A 445 -11.23 5.41 -7.70
CA ARG A 445 -11.90 6.34 -8.61
C ARG A 445 -13.41 6.10 -8.64
N GLU A 446 -13.85 4.85 -8.54
CA GLU A 446 -15.27 4.54 -8.46
C GLU A 446 -15.92 5.06 -7.18
N PHE A 447 -15.20 5.06 -6.05
CA PHE A 447 -15.67 5.72 -4.82
C PHE A 447 -15.98 7.22 -5.01
N LEU A 448 -15.31 7.91 -5.95
CA LEU A 448 -15.60 9.32 -6.24
C LEU A 448 -16.95 9.51 -6.96
N GLY A 449 -17.42 8.50 -7.69
CA GLY A 449 -18.72 8.53 -8.38
C GLY A 449 -19.83 7.88 -7.58
N GLU A 450 -19.54 6.76 -6.92
CA GLU A 450 -20.48 5.92 -6.17
C GLU A 450 -19.87 5.61 -4.78
N PRO A 451 -20.06 6.49 -3.79
CA PRO A 451 -19.41 6.36 -2.48
C PRO A 451 -19.96 5.23 -1.61
N ASP A 452 -21.10 4.63 -1.96
CA ASP A 452 -21.71 3.49 -1.26
C ASP A 452 -21.46 2.14 -1.96
N LEU A 453 -20.77 2.15 -3.10
CA LEU A 453 -20.49 0.98 -3.94
C LEU A 453 -21.73 0.09 -4.18
N ALA A 454 -22.93 0.67 -4.34
CA ALA A 454 -24.18 -0.08 -4.51
C ALA A 454 -24.16 -1.09 -5.67
N SER A 455 -23.37 -0.83 -6.71
CA SER A 455 -23.12 -1.73 -7.83
C SER A 455 -22.48 -3.08 -7.43
N TYR A 456 -21.81 -3.16 -6.27
CA TYR A 456 -21.08 -4.34 -5.82
C TYR A 456 -21.77 -5.07 -4.67
N SER A 457 -21.79 -6.40 -4.75
CA SER A 457 -22.24 -7.29 -3.67
C SER A 457 -21.08 -7.87 -2.87
N VAL A 458 -19.93 -8.08 -3.53
CA VAL A 458 -18.69 -8.55 -2.90
C VAL A 458 -17.52 -7.77 -3.46
N VAL A 459 -16.65 -7.29 -2.57
CA VAL A 459 -15.36 -6.70 -2.93
C VAL A 459 -14.26 -7.58 -2.37
N MET A 460 -13.37 -8.04 -3.24
CA MET A 460 -12.16 -8.77 -2.89
C MET A 460 -10.95 -7.88 -3.12
N VAL A 461 -10.28 -7.48 -2.04
CA VAL A 461 -8.98 -6.79 -2.09
C VAL A 461 -7.88 -7.85 -2.04
N ASP A 462 -7.23 -8.10 -3.17
CA ASP A 462 -6.22 -9.15 -3.29
C ASP A 462 -4.79 -8.59 -3.23
N GLU A 463 -3.82 -9.47 -2.96
CA GLU A 463 -2.41 -9.12 -2.78
C GLU A 463 -2.21 -7.99 -1.74
N ALA A 464 -3.03 -7.99 -0.68
CA ALA A 464 -3.05 -6.97 0.38
C ALA A 464 -1.68 -6.77 1.08
N HIS A 465 -0.80 -7.76 1.00
CA HIS A 465 0.56 -7.71 1.52
C HIS A 465 1.50 -6.78 0.74
N GLU A 466 1.18 -6.37 -0.49
CA GLU A 466 1.99 -5.37 -1.21
C GLU A 466 1.92 -3.99 -0.55
N ARG A 467 0.87 -3.73 0.27
CA ARG A 467 0.67 -2.50 1.05
C ARG A 467 0.91 -1.23 0.22
N THR A 468 0.27 -1.19 -0.96
CA THR A 468 0.34 -0.02 -1.85
C THR A 468 -0.45 1.15 -1.27
N LEU A 469 -0.10 2.36 -1.71
CA LEU A 469 -0.77 3.58 -1.27
C LEU A 469 -2.29 3.54 -1.51
N SER A 470 -2.70 3.01 -2.66
CA SER A 470 -4.11 2.91 -3.03
C SER A 470 -4.84 1.87 -2.17
N THR A 471 -4.21 0.72 -1.91
CA THR A 471 -4.78 -0.34 -1.07
C THR A 471 -5.02 0.14 0.36
N ASP A 472 -4.07 0.86 0.95
CA ASP A 472 -4.18 1.36 2.33
C ASP A 472 -5.32 2.38 2.49
N ILE A 473 -5.55 3.23 1.48
CA ILE A 473 -6.70 4.14 1.45
C ILE A 473 -8.01 3.36 1.29
N LEU A 474 -8.02 2.37 0.40
CA LEU A 474 -9.19 1.50 0.19
C LEU A 474 -9.59 0.81 1.49
N PHE A 475 -8.63 0.35 2.31
CA PHE A 475 -8.95 -0.30 3.56
C PHE A 475 -9.74 0.60 4.51
N GLY A 476 -9.34 1.86 4.67
CA GLY A 476 -10.09 2.81 5.50
C GLY A 476 -11.49 3.08 4.95
N LEU A 477 -11.60 3.32 3.64
CA LEU A 477 -12.89 3.60 3.00
C LEU A 477 -13.84 2.40 3.05
N VAL A 478 -13.36 1.21 2.71
CA VAL A 478 -14.17 -0.01 2.68
C VAL A 478 -14.56 -0.41 4.10
N LYS A 479 -13.68 -0.24 5.10
CA LYS A 479 -14.03 -0.48 6.51
C LYS A 479 -15.23 0.37 6.95
N ASP A 480 -15.23 1.66 6.62
CA ASP A 480 -16.37 2.54 6.90
C ASP A 480 -17.64 2.12 6.15
N ILE A 481 -17.53 1.75 4.85
CA ILE A 481 -18.68 1.23 4.10
C ILE A 481 -19.22 -0.05 4.70
N THR A 482 -18.37 -1.02 5.10
CA THR A 482 -18.85 -2.29 5.66
C THR A 482 -19.69 -2.11 6.92
N ARG A 483 -19.43 -1.05 7.70
CA ARG A 483 -20.25 -0.67 8.86
C ARG A 483 -21.62 -0.12 8.45
N PHE A 484 -21.70 0.58 7.32
CA PHE A 484 -22.94 1.16 6.80
C PHE A 484 -23.77 0.17 5.96
N ARG A 485 -23.10 -0.72 5.22
CA ARG A 485 -23.68 -1.71 4.31
C ARG A 485 -23.42 -3.14 4.80
N PRO A 486 -24.30 -3.70 5.66
CA PRO A 486 -24.17 -5.08 6.15
C PRO A 486 -24.37 -6.13 5.04
N ASP A 487 -24.95 -5.73 3.91
CA ASP A 487 -25.16 -6.57 2.74
C ASP A 487 -23.90 -6.77 1.88
N LEU A 488 -22.93 -5.85 1.97
CA LEU A 488 -21.65 -5.93 1.28
C LEU A 488 -20.72 -6.92 2.00
N LYS A 489 -20.19 -7.89 1.26
CA LYS A 489 -19.13 -8.80 1.75
C LYS A 489 -17.75 -8.28 1.35
N LEU A 490 -16.80 -8.31 2.28
CA LEU A 490 -15.42 -7.91 2.06
C LEU A 490 -14.48 -9.11 2.24
N LEU A 491 -13.69 -9.41 1.22
CA LEU A 491 -12.65 -10.43 1.28
C LEU A 491 -11.29 -9.77 1.13
N ILE A 492 -10.37 -10.06 2.06
CA ILE A 492 -9.01 -9.51 2.03
C ILE A 492 -8.09 -10.70 1.82
N SER A 493 -7.47 -10.77 0.66
CA SER A 493 -6.57 -11.88 0.30
C SER A 493 -5.12 -11.45 0.44
N SER A 494 -4.33 -12.25 1.17
CA SER A 494 -2.91 -12.02 1.42
C SER A 494 -2.10 -13.31 1.27
N ALA A 495 -0.83 -13.18 0.91
CA ALA A 495 0.12 -14.27 0.80
C ALA A 495 1.05 -14.40 2.02
N THR A 496 1.02 -13.46 2.96
CA THR A 496 1.94 -13.38 4.10
C THR A 496 1.30 -13.86 5.40
N LEU A 497 2.15 -14.25 6.36
CA LEU A 497 1.77 -14.72 7.69
C LEU A 497 1.29 -13.60 8.63
N ASP A 498 1.49 -12.32 8.28
CA ASP A 498 1.05 -11.17 9.09
C ASP A 498 -0.46 -10.87 8.91
N ALA A 499 -1.27 -11.92 8.91
CA ALA A 499 -2.72 -11.85 8.83
C ALA A 499 -3.35 -11.32 10.11
N ALA A 500 -2.60 -11.38 11.24
CA ALA A 500 -3.04 -10.85 12.52
C ALA A 500 -3.27 -9.33 12.45
N LYS A 501 -2.34 -8.58 11.83
CA LYS A 501 -2.50 -7.13 11.65
C LYS A 501 -3.74 -6.76 10.84
N PHE A 502 -4.03 -7.52 9.77
CA PHE A 502 -5.27 -7.35 8.99
C PHE A 502 -6.51 -7.69 9.82
N SER A 503 -6.49 -8.81 10.56
CA SER A 503 -7.59 -9.22 11.43
C SER A 503 -7.90 -8.15 12.48
N ASP A 504 -6.88 -7.66 13.20
CA ASP A 504 -7.02 -6.63 14.23
C ASP A 504 -7.54 -5.32 13.66
N TYR A 505 -7.05 -4.90 12.50
CA TYR A 505 -7.51 -3.68 11.84
C TYR A 505 -8.98 -3.80 11.37
N PHE A 506 -9.43 -4.97 10.93
CA PHE A 506 -10.83 -5.22 10.53
C PHE A 506 -11.68 -5.79 11.68
N ASP A 507 -11.56 -5.22 12.88
CA ASP A 507 -12.39 -5.52 14.05
C ASP A 507 -12.36 -7.03 14.44
N SER A 508 -11.17 -7.62 14.43
CA SER A 508 -10.90 -9.05 14.68
C SER A 508 -11.58 -10.00 13.68
N ALA A 509 -11.55 -9.63 12.39
CA ALA A 509 -12.08 -10.46 11.31
C ALA A 509 -11.43 -11.85 11.28
N PRO A 510 -12.20 -12.93 11.07
CA PRO A 510 -11.66 -14.29 11.06
C PRO A 510 -10.66 -14.50 9.92
N ILE A 511 -9.64 -15.31 10.21
CA ILE A 511 -8.57 -15.65 9.26
C ILE A 511 -8.83 -17.05 8.71
N PHE A 512 -9.07 -17.15 7.41
CA PHE A 512 -9.18 -18.41 6.69
C PHE A 512 -7.83 -18.75 6.04
N LYS A 513 -7.15 -19.80 6.52
CA LYS A 513 -5.85 -20.22 6.00
C LYS A 513 -6.02 -21.36 5.01
N ILE A 514 -5.50 -21.18 3.80
CA ILE A 514 -5.38 -22.20 2.77
C ILE A 514 -3.93 -22.71 2.80
N PRO A 515 -3.69 -23.97 3.22
CA PRO A 515 -2.35 -24.53 3.21
C PRO A 515 -1.79 -24.57 1.79
N GLY A 516 -0.52 -24.20 1.65
CA GLY A 516 0.18 -24.19 0.38
C GLY A 516 0.63 -25.60 -0.04
N ARG A 517 0.72 -25.85 -1.34
CA ARG A 517 1.40 -27.04 -1.89
C ARG A 517 2.84 -26.66 -2.30
N ARG A 518 3.64 -26.18 -1.35
CA ARG A 518 5.06 -25.90 -1.62
C ARG A 518 5.90 -27.14 -1.39
N PHE A 519 6.70 -27.46 -2.39
CA PHE A 519 7.80 -28.38 -2.21
C PHE A 519 8.92 -27.68 -1.43
N PRO A 520 9.73 -28.45 -0.68
CA PRO A 520 10.81 -27.89 0.10
C PRO A 520 11.83 -27.15 -0.79
N VAL A 521 12.29 -26.00 -0.31
CA VAL A 521 13.30 -25.17 -0.99
C VAL A 521 14.58 -25.17 -0.14
N GLU A 522 15.70 -25.54 -0.77
CA GLU A 522 17.01 -25.47 -0.12
C GLU A 522 17.61 -24.07 -0.25
N ILE A 523 17.88 -23.42 0.89
CA ILE A 523 18.49 -22.07 0.92
C ILE A 523 20.01 -22.18 1.04
N HIS A 524 20.71 -21.47 0.18
CA HIS A 524 22.15 -21.36 0.12
C HIS A 524 22.56 -19.89 0.33
N TYR A 525 23.52 -19.64 1.21
CA TYR A 525 24.06 -18.30 1.48
C TYR A 525 25.53 -18.23 1.07
N THR A 526 26.02 -17.05 0.71
CA THR A 526 27.46 -16.85 0.48
C THR A 526 28.23 -16.89 1.80
N LYS A 527 29.50 -17.31 1.74
CA LYS A 527 30.40 -17.32 2.91
C LYS A 527 30.72 -15.91 3.41
N ALA A 528 30.87 -14.98 2.48
CA ALA A 528 31.19 -13.59 2.72
C ALA A 528 30.24 -12.68 1.91
N PRO A 529 30.03 -11.43 2.32
CA PRO A 529 29.29 -10.47 1.53
C PRO A 529 30.04 -10.17 0.23
N GLU A 530 29.32 -10.23 -0.90
CA GLU A 530 29.86 -9.96 -2.22
C GLU A 530 29.87 -8.46 -2.51
N ALA A 531 30.99 -7.92 -3.01
CA ALA A 531 31.11 -6.49 -3.32
C ALA A 531 30.37 -6.11 -4.61
N ASP A 532 30.39 -6.99 -5.62
CA ASP A 532 29.65 -6.84 -6.87
C ASP A 532 28.66 -7.98 -7.03
N TYR A 533 27.41 -7.74 -6.63
CA TYR A 533 26.35 -8.73 -6.74
C TYR A 533 25.95 -9.03 -8.19
N LEU A 534 26.22 -8.13 -9.15
CA LEU A 534 25.84 -8.31 -10.55
C LEU A 534 26.70 -9.41 -11.18
N ASP A 535 28.03 -9.32 -11.03
CA ASP A 535 28.93 -10.36 -11.53
C ASP A 535 28.73 -11.68 -10.77
N ALA A 536 28.56 -11.62 -9.44
CA ALA A 536 28.28 -12.80 -8.63
C ALA A 536 27.00 -13.53 -9.07
N ALA A 537 25.94 -12.79 -9.40
CA ALA A 537 24.71 -13.37 -9.93
C ALA A 537 24.95 -14.06 -11.28
N ILE A 538 25.69 -13.43 -12.20
CA ILE A 538 25.99 -13.97 -13.53
C ILE A 538 26.83 -15.26 -13.42
N VAL A 539 27.84 -15.27 -12.56
CA VAL A 539 28.66 -16.46 -12.27
C VAL A 539 27.79 -17.59 -11.73
N THR A 540 26.90 -17.28 -10.78
CA THR A 540 25.98 -18.25 -10.19
C THR A 540 25.01 -18.82 -11.24
N VAL A 541 24.48 -18.01 -12.16
CA VAL A 541 23.65 -18.49 -13.29
C VAL A 541 24.41 -19.53 -14.12
N LEU A 542 25.64 -19.22 -14.52
CA LEU A 542 26.46 -20.11 -15.36
C LEU A 542 26.83 -21.39 -14.61
N GLN A 543 27.15 -21.29 -13.32
CA GLN A 543 27.45 -22.45 -12.47
C GLN A 543 26.23 -23.37 -12.34
N ILE A 544 25.03 -22.81 -12.13
CA ILE A 544 23.79 -23.59 -12.06
C ILE A 544 23.50 -24.26 -13.41
N HIS A 545 23.69 -23.53 -14.52
CA HIS A 545 23.45 -24.06 -15.86
C HIS A 545 24.31 -25.30 -16.17
N VAL A 546 25.57 -25.30 -15.73
CA VAL A 546 26.52 -26.41 -15.96
C VAL A 546 26.35 -27.56 -14.96
N THR A 547 26.16 -27.26 -13.68
CA THR A 547 26.25 -28.27 -12.61
C THR A 547 24.93 -28.86 -12.16
N GLN A 548 23.82 -28.14 -12.32
CA GLN A 548 22.52 -28.53 -11.76
C GLN A 548 21.62 -29.21 -12.79
N PRO A 549 20.70 -30.11 -12.37
CA PRO A 549 19.75 -30.76 -13.27
C PRO A 549 18.77 -29.75 -13.91
N PRO A 550 17.99 -30.17 -14.93
CA PRO A 550 17.03 -29.32 -15.63
C PRO A 550 16.08 -28.56 -14.70
N GLY A 551 15.76 -27.33 -15.08
CA GLY A 551 14.88 -26.41 -14.38
C GLY A 551 15.25 -24.95 -14.66
N ASP A 552 14.25 -24.09 -14.79
CA ASP A 552 14.48 -22.71 -15.18
C ASP A 552 15.04 -21.90 -13.99
N ILE A 553 15.79 -20.84 -14.33
CA ILE A 553 16.44 -19.95 -13.37
C ILE A 553 15.70 -18.62 -13.35
N LEU A 554 15.39 -18.13 -12.15
CA LEU A 554 14.87 -16.78 -11.92
C LEU A 554 15.92 -15.96 -11.16
N VAL A 555 16.31 -14.81 -11.72
CA VAL A 555 17.29 -13.90 -11.12
C VAL A 555 16.61 -12.57 -10.82
N PHE A 556 16.80 -12.06 -9.60
CA PHE A 556 16.27 -10.76 -9.20
C PHE A 556 17.32 -9.65 -9.38
N PHE A 557 16.97 -8.60 -10.12
CA PHE A 557 17.75 -7.38 -10.28
C PHE A 557 16.96 -6.14 -9.89
N THR A 558 17.64 -5.01 -9.72
CA THR A 558 17.01 -3.80 -9.18
C THR A 558 16.31 -2.97 -10.26
N GLY A 559 16.79 -3.01 -11.51
CA GLY A 559 16.21 -2.21 -12.60
C GLY A 559 16.66 -2.61 -14.00
N GLN A 560 16.17 -1.87 -14.99
CA GLN A 560 16.39 -2.15 -16.42
C GLN A 560 17.87 -2.17 -16.81
N GLU A 561 18.65 -1.16 -16.41
CA GLU A 561 20.06 -1.05 -16.79
C GLU A 561 20.88 -2.27 -16.35
N GLU A 562 20.65 -2.76 -15.13
CA GLU A 562 21.30 -3.99 -14.63
C GLU A 562 20.87 -5.22 -15.42
N ILE A 563 19.58 -5.33 -15.75
CA ILE A 563 19.02 -6.47 -16.50
C ILE A 563 19.60 -6.54 -17.91
N GLU A 564 19.64 -5.42 -18.62
CA GLU A 564 20.20 -5.34 -19.98
C GLU A 564 21.70 -5.62 -19.99
N THR A 565 22.43 -5.07 -19.00
CA THR A 565 23.86 -5.35 -18.82
C THR A 565 24.11 -6.85 -18.55
N ALA A 566 23.33 -7.46 -17.65
CA ALA A 566 23.42 -8.89 -17.36
C ALA A 566 23.07 -9.76 -18.57
N GLU A 567 22.05 -9.37 -19.34
CA GLU A 567 21.66 -10.06 -20.57
C GLU A 567 22.80 -10.06 -21.60
N GLU A 568 23.45 -8.92 -21.82
CA GLU A 568 24.59 -8.80 -22.73
C GLU A 568 25.77 -9.65 -22.29
N ILE A 569 26.14 -9.60 -21.00
CA ILE A 569 27.24 -10.39 -20.45
C ILE A 569 26.95 -11.89 -20.55
N LEU A 570 25.73 -12.33 -20.21
CA LEU A 570 25.32 -13.73 -20.31
C LEU A 570 25.34 -14.20 -21.76
N LYS A 571 24.84 -13.41 -22.72
CA LYS A 571 24.92 -13.74 -24.15
C LYS A 571 26.37 -13.86 -24.62
N HIS A 572 27.25 -12.95 -24.19
CA HIS A 572 28.67 -12.97 -24.56
C HIS A 572 29.39 -14.20 -23.98
N ARG A 573 29.20 -14.52 -22.69
CA ARG A 573 29.81 -15.69 -22.04
C ARG A 573 29.27 -17.01 -22.60
N THR A 574 27.98 -17.08 -22.96
CA THR A 574 27.36 -18.28 -23.53
C THR A 574 27.86 -18.58 -24.95
N ARG A 575 28.12 -17.54 -25.77
CA ARG A 575 28.67 -17.72 -27.14
C ARG A 575 30.01 -18.45 -27.18
N GLY A 576 30.84 -18.30 -26.14
CA GLY A 576 32.16 -18.95 -26.05
C GLY A 576 32.11 -20.45 -25.73
N LEU A 577 30.98 -20.96 -25.22
CA LEU A 577 30.86 -22.31 -24.68
C LEU A 577 30.38 -23.36 -25.72
N GLY A 578 29.87 -22.92 -26.88
CA GLY A 578 29.56 -23.77 -28.02
C GLY A 578 28.58 -24.92 -27.72
N THR A 579 28.83 -26.12 -28.27
CA THR A 579 28.03 -27.34 -28.08
C THR A 579 28.28 -28.06 -26.75
N LYS A 580 29.17 -27.55 -25.89
CA LYS A 580 29.53 -28.19 -24.61
C LYS A 580 28.47 -27.96 -23.53
N ILE A 581 27.61 -26.97 -23.70
CA ILE A 581 26.54 -26.63 -22.78
C ILE A 581 25.19 -26.65 -23.51
N ALA A 582 24.13 -26.91 -22.75
CA ALA A 582 22.76 -26.74 -23.22
C ALA A 582 22.48 -25.30 -23.67
N GLU A 583 21.52 -25.10 -24.57
CA GLU A 583 21.11 -23.78 -25.01
C GLU A 583 20.53 -22.98 -23.84
N LEU A 584 20.95 -21.72 -23.68
CA LEU A 584 20.50 -20.82 -22.64
C LEU A 584 19.58 -19.75 -23.24
N ILE A 585 18.30 -19.80 -22.90
CA ILE A 585 17.30 -18.82 -23.35
C ILE A 585 17.21 -17.72 -22.30
N ILE A 586 17.61 -16.50 -22.65
CA ILE A 586 17.61 -15.36 -21.72
C ILE A 586 16.37 -14.50 -21.99
N CYS A 587 15.55 -14.27 -20.96
CA CYS A 587 14.34 -13.48 -21.06
C CYS A 587 14.33 -12.37 -19.99
N PRO A 588 14.48 -11.09 -20.37
CA PRO A 588 14.35 -9.97 -19.43
C PRO A 588 12.87 -9.69 -19.11
N ILE A 589 12.58 -9.24 -17.89
CA ILE A 589 11.29 -8.68 -17.50
C ILE A 589 11.44 -7.49 -16.54
N TYR A 590 10.92 -6.35 -16.98
CA TYR A 590 10.86 -5.09 -16.23
C TYR A 590 9.65 -4.26 -16.66
N ALA A 591 9.33 -3.19 -15.93
CA ALA A 591 8.03 -2.50 -16.01
C ALA A 591 7.69 -1.87 -17.37
N ASN A 592 8.67 -1.33 -18.09
CA ASN A 592 8.51 -0.69 -19.41
C ASN A 592 8.67 -1.65 -20.59
N LEU A 593 8.82 -2.96 -20.35
CA LEU A 593 8.97 -3.94 -21.42
C LEU A 593 7.67 -4.09 -22.23
N PRO A 594 7.70 -4.13 -23.58
CA PRO A 594 6.51 -4.37 -24.40
C PRO A 594 5.81 -5.68 -24.07
N THR A 595 4.47 -5.70 -24.15
CA THR A 595 3.63 -6.86 -23.79
C THR A 595 3.99 -8.13 -24.57
N GLU A 596 4.38 -8.00 -25.84
CA GLU A 596 4.79 -9.14 -26.67
C GLU A 596 6.05 -9.84 -26.13
N LEU A 597 7.00 -9.07 -25.59
CA LEU A 597 8.22 -9.62 -24.99
C LEU A 597 7.96 -10.16 -23.59
N GLN A 598 7.03 -9.55 -22.83
CA GLN A 598 6.57 -10.11 -21.56
C GLN A 598 5.91 -11.48 -21.77
N ALA A 599 5.15 -11.68 -22.85
CA ALA A 599 4.49 -12.96 -23.11
C ALA A 599 5.49 -14.13 -23.29
N LYS A 600 6.69 -13.85 -23.83
CA LYS A 600 7.73 -14.87 -24.07
C LYS A 600 8.19 -15.59 -22.80
N ILE A 601 8.10 -14.95 -21.63
CA ILE A 601 8.53 -15.59 -20.38
C ILE A 601 7.65 -16.80 -20.00
N PHE A 602 6.39 -16.83 -20.48
CA PHE A 602 5.45 -17.92 -20.24
C PHE A 602 5.57 -19.05 -21.26
N GLU A 603 6.35 -18.87 -22.32
CA GLU A 603 6.59 -19.93 -23.28
C GLU A 603 7.34 -21.08 -22.59
N PRO A 604 6.91 -22.34 -22.80
CA PRO A 604 7.57 -23.49 -22.21
C PRO A 604 8.98 -23.64 -22.79
N THR A 605 9.93 -23.98 -21.92
CA THR A 605 11.32 -24.17 -22.31
C THR A 605 11.46 -25.41 -23.23
N PRO A 606 12.08 -25.29 -24.41
CA PRO A 606 12.35 -26.43 -25.30
C PRO A 606 13.18 -27.53 -24.63
N GLU A 607 13.00 -28.78 -25.05
CA GLU A 607 13.79 -29.90 -24.52
C GLU A 607 15.29 -29.71 -24.78
N GLY A 608 16.09 -29.85 -23.72
CA GLY A 608 17.55 -29.67 -23.79
C GLY A 608 18.02 -28.20 -23.70
N ALA A 609 17.10 -27.24 -23.58
CA ALA A 609 17.42 -25.85 -23.28
C ALA A 609 17.09 -25.51 -21.81
N ARG A 610 17.66 -24.42 -21.30
CA ARG A 610 17.33 -23.83 -20.00
C ARG A 610 16.94 -22.37 -20.17
N LYS A 611 15.82 -21.96 -19.57
CA LYS A 611 15.40 -20.57 -19.56
C LYS A 611 15.94 -19.86 -18.31
N VAL A 612 16.48 -18.66 -18.51
CA VAL A 612 16.91 -17.74 -17.46
C VAL A 612 16.07 -16.47 -17.57
N VAL A 613 15.27 -16.23 -16.55
CA VAL A 613 14.45 -15.03 -16.45
C VAL A 613 15.17 -14.01 -15.57
N LEU A 614 15.51 -12.86 -16.16
CA LEU A 614 16.12 -11.73 -15.46
C LEU A 614 15.01 -10.75 -15.11
N ALA A 615 14.63 -10.69 -13.83
CA ALA A 615 13.42 -10.00 -13.40
C ALA A 615 13.69 -8.94 -12.33
N THR A 616 12.86 -7.90 -12.30
CA THR A 616 12.74 -7.05 -11.10
C THR A 616 11.81 -7.71 -10.06
N ASN A 617 11.42 -6.96 -9.03
CA ASN A 617 10.39 -7.34 -8.06
C ASN A 617 8.99 -7.61 -8.67
N ILE A 618 8.82 -7.54 -10.01
CA ILE A 618 7.61 -7.98 -10.71
C ILE A 618 7.39 -9.49 -10.56
N ALA A 619 8.47 -10.28 -10.54
CA ALA A 619 8.37 -11.74 -10.38
C ALA A 619 8.15 -12.20 -8.92
N GLU A 620 8.27 -11.28 -7.95
CA GLU A 620 8.24 -11.58 -6.51
C GLU A 620 6.87 -11.99 -5.99
N THR A 621 5.79 -11.36 -6.45
CA THR A 621 4.42 -11.54 -5.95
C THR A 621 3.47 -11.93 -7.08
N SER A 622 3.26 -11.00 -8.02
CA SER A 622 2.09 -11.01 -8.91
C SER A 622 2.25 -11.86 -10.17
N LEU A 623 3.44 -12.39 -10.45
CA LEU A 623 3.67 -13.23 -11.63
C LEU A 623 4.13 -14.64 -11.30
N THR A 624 3.46 -15.63 -11.87
CA THR A 624 3.84 -17.03 -11.78
C THR A 624 4.41 -17.49 -13.10
N ILE A 625 5.72 -17.77 -13.12
CA ILE A 625 6.40 -18.39 -14.24
C ILE A 625 6.54 -19.86 -13.90
N ASP A 626 5.99 -20.72 -14.75
CA ASP A 626 6.07 -22.16 -14.57
C ASP A 626 7.47 -22.68 -14.92
N GLY A 627 7.92 -23.73 -14.23
CA GLY A 627 9.22 -24.37 -14.48
C GLY A 627 10.41 -23.80 -13.71
N ILE A 628 10.22 -22.73 -12.93
CA ILE A 628 11.29 -22.17 -12.08
C ILE A 628 11.66 -23.15 -10.97
N LYS A 629 12.93 -23.58 -10.95
CA LYS A 629 13.49 -24.48 -9.93
C LYS A 629 14.67 -23.85 -9.18
N TYR A 630 15.32 -22.86 -9.77
CA TYR A 630 16.46 -22.17 -9.18
C TYR A 630 16.16 -20.68 -9.09
N VAL A 631 16.35 -20.10 -7.91
CA VAL A 631 16.22 -18.67 -7.67
C VAL A 631 17.56 -18.10 -7.23
N ILE A 632 17.97 -16.98 -7.80
CA ILE A 632 19.15 -16.22 -7.39
C ILE A 632 18.66 -14.87 -6.85
N ASP A 633 18.97 -14.59 -5.58
CA ASP A 633 18.52 -13.40 -4.87
C ASP A 633 19.72 -12.57 -4.36
N PRO A 634 20.02 -11.45 -5.01
CA PRO A 634 21.01 -10.49 -4.52
C PRO A 634 20.59 -9.75 -3.24
N GLY A 635 19.31 -9.75 -2.87
CA GLY A 635 18.85 -9.08 -1.65
C GLY A 635 18.53 -7.59 -1.78
N PHE A 636 18.46 -7.05 -3.00
CA PHE A 636 18.17 -5.63 -3.25
C PHE A 636 16.88 -5.41 -4.04
N CYS A 637 16.31 -4.21 -3.89
CA CYS A 637 15.21 -3.70 -4.70
C CYS A 637 15.30 -2.17 -4.85
N LYS A 638 14.70 -1.61 -5.90
CA LYS A 638 14.50 -0.16 -6.01
C LYS A 638 13.19 0.23 -5.36
N MET A 639 13.25 1.13 -4.39
CA MET A 639 12.09 1.63 -3.66
C MET A 639 12.02 3.16 -3.75
N LYS A 640 10.79 3.67 -3.85
CA LYS A 640 10.53 5.11 -3.75
C LYS A 640 10.70 5.55 -2.30
N SER A 641 11.43 6.62 -2.11
CA SER A 641 11.63 7.29 -0.84
C SER A 641 11.27 8.77 -0.98
N TYR A 642 10.49 9.28 -0.04
CA TYR A 642 10.09 10.67 0.02
C TYR A 642 10.65 11.29 1.29
N ASN A 643 11.31 12.45 1.15
CA ASN A 643 11.77 13.22 2.29
C ASN A 643 10.85 14.43 2.50
N PRO A 644 10.05 14.46 3.58
CA PRO A 644 9.11 15.57 3.84
C PRO A 644 9.79 16.92 4.02
N ARG A 645 11.06 16.97 4.46
CA ARG A 645 11.77 18.24 4.68
C ARG A 645 12.20 18.89 3.38
N THR A 646 12.70 18.10 2.43
CA THR A 646 13.12 18.61 1.12
C THR A 646 11.97 18.65 0.12
N GLY A 647 10.88 17.90 0.37
CA GLY A 647 9.75 17.77 -0.54
C GLY A 647 10.09 16.99 -1.82
N MET A 648 11.19 16.25 -1.84
CA MET A 648 11.67 15.52 -3.01
C MET A 648 11.40 14.02 -2.88
N GLU A 649 10.95 13.43 -3.98
CA GLU A 649 10.88 11.98 -4.18
C GLU A 649 12.16 11.49 -4.87
N SER A 650 12.68 10.34 -4.45
CA SER A 650 13.85 9.71 -5.04
C SER A 650 13.66 8.19 -5.10
N LEU A 651 14.15 7.56 -6.16
CA LEU A 651 14.16 6.11 -6.31
C LEU A 651 15.53 5.60 -5.88
N LEU A 652 15.60 4.95 -4.72
CA LEU A 652 16.84 4.46 -4.12
C LEU A 652 16.90 2.94 -4.16
N VAL A 653 18.09 2.38 -4.31
CA VAL A 653 18.32 0.95 -4.13
C VAL A 653 18.43 0.68 -2.62
N THR A 654 17.60 -0.20 -2.10
CA THR A 654 17.55 -0.58 -0.70
C THR A 654 17.60 -2.11 -0.54
N PRO A 655 18.13 -2.63 0.57
CA PRO A 655 17.97 -4.03 0.93
C PRO A 655 16.48 -4.42 1.00
N ILE A 656 16.17 -5.69 0.73
CA ILE A 656 14.82 -6.23 0.86
C ILE A 656 14.49 -6.61 2.31
N SER A 657 13.21 -6.78 2.61
CA SER A 657 12.79 -7.38 3.89
C SER A 657 12.94 -8.91 3.89
N LYS A 658 12.95 -9.52 5.08
CA LYS A 658 12.91 -10.98 5.24
C LYS A 658 11.66 -11.57 4.60
N ALA A 659 10.52 -10.90 4.71
CA ALA A 659 9.27 -11.29 4.05
C ALA A 659 9.44 -11.37 2.52
N SER A 660 10.02 -10.34 1.90
CA SER A 660 10.34 -10.33 0.46
C SER A 660 11.33 -11.44 0.08
N ALA A 661 12.39 -11.64 0.88
CA ALA A 661 13.37 -12.69 0.65
C ALA A 661 12.75 -14.11 0.72
N MET A 662 11.77 -14.33 1.60
CA MET A 662 11.01 -15.59 1.66
C MET A 662 10.09 -15.76 0.45
N GLN A 663 9.46 -14.70 -0.04
CA GLN A 663 8.62 -14.75 -1.24
C GLN A 663 9.43 -15.05 -2.49
N ARG A 664 10.62 -14.45 -2.63
CA ARG A 664 11.58 -14.74 -3.71
C ARG A 664 11.99 -16.21 -3.68
N ALA A 665 12.40 -16.73 -2.52
CA ALA A 665 12.77 -18.14 -2.35
C ALA A 665 11.61 -19.09 -2.72
N GLY A 666 10.39 -18.75 -2.30
CA GLY A 666 9.17 -19.53 -2.59
C GLY A 666 8.83 -19.68 -4.08
N ARG A 667 9.42 -18.86 -4.97
CA ARG A 667 9.23 -19.01 -6.43
C ARG A 667 9.79 -20.32 -6.99
N SER A 668 10.81 -20.88 -6.34
CA SER A 668 11.44 -22.15 -6.74
C SER A 668 10.72 -23.42 -6.26
N GLY A 669 9.81 -23.31 -5.29
CA GLY A 669 9.15 -24.45 -4.64
C GLY A 669 7.76 -24.79 -5.17
N ARG A 670 7.37 -24.27 -6.34
CA ARG A 670 6.00 -24.40 -6.86
C ARG A 670 5.72 -25.70 -7.61
N THR A 671 6.60 -26.06 -8.55
CA THR A 671 6.43 -27.23 -9.41
C THR A 671 7.13 -28.47 -8.85
N GLY A 672 8.13 -28.28 -7.99
CA GLY A 672 8.91 -29.34 -7.39
C GLY A 672 9.95 -28.78 -6.40
N PRO A 673 10.77 -29.65 -5.78
CA PRO A 673 11.83 -29.22 -4.88
C PRO A 673 12.80 -28.26 -5.59
N GLY A 674 13.02 -27.10 -4.97
CA GLY A 674 13.77 -26.00 -5.55
C GLY A 674 15.02 -25.63 -4.75
N LYS A 675 15.86 -24.77 -5.32
CA LYS A 675 17.01 -24.17 -4.62
C LYS A 675 16.98 -22.66 -4.75
N CYS A 676 17.27 -21.98 -3.65
CA CYS A 676 17.44 -20.53 -3.61
C CYS A 676 18.88 -20.20 -3.21
N PHE A 677 19.56 -19.39 -4.03
CA PHE A 677 20.92 -18.90 -3.82
C PHE A 677 20.86 -17.42 -3.46
N ARG A 678 21.19 -17.10 -2.21
CA ARG A 678 21.24 -15.74 -1.69
C ARG A 678 22.68 -15.24 -1.74
N LEU A 679 22.92 -14.08 -2.35
CA LEU A 679 24.27 -13.49 -2.51
C LEU A 679 24.71 -12.66 -1.29
N TYR A 680 24.15 -12.98 -0.13
CA TYR A 680 24.42 -12.37 1.16
C TYR A 680 24.55 -13.48 2.20
N THR A 681 25.19 -13.17 3.33
CA THR A 681 25.40 -14.17 4.39
C THR A 681 24.14 -14.38 5.21
N ALA A 682 24.05 -15.52 5.89
CA ALA A 682 22.97 -15.78 6.84
C ALA A 682 22.94 -14.80 8.01
N TYR A 683 24.11 -14.27 8.39
CA TYR A 683 24.19 -13.21 9.40
C TYR A 683 23.48 -11.94 8.92
N ASN A 684 23.75 -11.50 7.68
CA ASN A 684 23.07 -10.35 7.09
C ASN A 684 21.55 -10.58 7.01
N TYR A 685 21.12 -11.78 6.65
CA TYR A 685 19.70 -12.13 6.60
C TYR A 685 18.99 -11.95 7.95
N ASN A 686 19.61 -12.41 9.04
CA ASN A 686 18.99 -12.41 10.36
C ASN A 686 19.08 -11.05 11.08
N HIS A 687 20.18 -10.31 10.89
CA HIS A 687 20.49 -9.10 11.64
C HIS A 687 20.34 -7.79 10.87
N ASP A 688 20.58 -7.77 9.55
CA ASP A 688 20.59 -6.52 8.78
C ASP A 688 19.27 -6.28 8.02
N LEU A 689 18.53 -7.35 7.67
CA LEU A 689 17.26 -7.22 6.97
C LEU A 689 16.10 -7.02 7.96
N ASP A 690 15.25 -6.04 7.66
CA ASP A 690 13.99 -5.82 8.38
C ASP A 690 13.02 -7.00 8.15
N ASP A 691 12.16 -7.30 9.13
CA ASP A 691 11.22 -8.42 9.00
C ASP A 691 10.18 -8.19 7.89
N ASN A 692 9.65 -6.96 7.81
CA ASN A 692 8.61 -6.55 6.86
C ASN A 692 9.00 -5.26 6.12
N THR A 693 8.54 -5.13 4.88
CA THR A 693 8.72 -3.91 4.11
C THR A 693 7.84 -2.81 4.68
N VAL A 694 8.40 -1.61 4.89
CA VAL A 694 7.64 -0.42 5.32
C VAL A 694 6.46 -0.19 4.34
N PRO A 695 5.26 0.25 4.75
CA PRO A 695 4.17 0.54 3.82
C PRO A 695 4.44 1.72 2.89
N GLU A 696 3.79 1.76 1.71
CA GLU A 696 4.01 2.84 0.73
C GLU A 696 3.56 4.22 1.23
N ILE A 697 2.51 4.26 2.07
CA ILE A 697 1.96 5.50 2.64
C ILE A 697 2.96 6.28 3.51
N GLN A 698 3.97 5.62 4.08
CA GLN A 698 4.97 6.28 4.92
C GLN A 698 6.18 6.81 4.14
N ARG A 699 6.30 6.48 2.85
CA ARG A 699 7.50 6.75 2.04
C ARG A 699 7.23 7.47 0.72
N THR A 700 6.01 7.96 0.48
CA THR A 700 5.60 8.62 -0.78
C THR A 700 4.98 9.99 -0.53
N ASN A 701 4.92 10.83 -1.57
CA ASN A 701 4.19 12.10 -1.49
C ASN A 701 2.68 11.87 -1.42
N LEU A 702 2.05 12.45 -0.41
CA LEU A 702 0.63 12.27 -0.11
C LEU A 702 -0.27 13.29 -0.82
N ALA A 703 0.27 14.21 -1.63
CA ALA A 703 -0.52 15.25 -2.28
C ALA A 703 -1.72 14.71 -3.08
N ASN A 704 -1.51 13.66 -3.88
CA ASN A 704 -2.60 13.04 -4.65
C ASN A 704 -3.63 12.33 -3.76
N VAL A 705 -3.17 11.73 -2.66
CA VAL A 705 -4.01 11.04 -1.68
C VAL A 705 -4.88 12.01 -0.92
N VAL A 706 -4.29 13.11 -0.43
CA VAL A 706 -5.02 14.17 0.26
C VAL A 706 -6.07 14.79 -0.64
N LEU A 707 -5.74 15.01 -1.93
CA LEU A 707 -6.71 15.49 -2.91
C LEU A 707 -7.89 14.51 -3.06
N SER A 708 -7.58 13.22 -3.19
CA SER A 708 -8.59 12.14 -3.35
C SER A 708 -9.49 12.01 -2.11
N LEU A 709 -8.91 11.98 -0.91
CA LEU A 709 -9.64 11.92 0.36
C LEU A 709 -10.54 13.14 0.56
N LYS A 710 -10.04 14.34 0.23
CA LYS A 710 -10.83 15.57 0.30
C LYS A 710 -11.98 15.58 -0.71
N SER A 711 -11.78 15.04 -1.91
CA SER A 711 -12.88 14.89 -2.88
C SER A 711 -13.93 13.88 -2.46
N LEU A 712 -13.57 12.87 -1.65
CA LEU A 712 -14.52 11.93 -1.03
C LEU A 712 -15.28 12.54 0.16
N GLY A 713 -14.98 13.78 0.55
CA GLY A 713 -15.62 14.46 1.68
C GLY A 713 -14.97 14.17 3.04
N ILE A 714 -13.79 13.55 3.06
CA ILE A 714 -13.05 13.30 4.32
C ILE A 714 -12.29 14.56 4.70
N HIS A 715 -12.86 15.29 5.66
CA HIS A 715 -12.29 16.56 6.13
C HIS A 715 -11.18 16.37 7.15
N ASP A 716 -11.33 15.39 8.04
CA ASP A 716 -10.36 15.06 9.10
C ASP A 716 -9.40 13.97 8.62
N LEU A 717 -8.23 14.41 8.14
CA LEU A 717 -7.19 13.53 7.61
C LEU A 717 -6.32 12.95 8.72
N LEU A 718 -6.31 13.54 9.93
CA LEU A 718 -5.47 13.11 11.03
C LEU A 718 -6.08 11.91 11.76
N ASN A 719 -7.40 11.90 11.91
CA ASN A 719 -8.14 10.81 12.55
C ASN A 719 -8.71 9.80 11.54
N PHE A 720 -8.35 9.90 10.26
CA PHE A 720 -8.71 8.87 9.29
C PHE A 720 -8.08 7.53 9.68
N ASP A 721 -8.86 6.46 9.61
CA ASP A 721 -8.48 5.13 10.10
C ASP A 721 -7.50 4.43 9.15
N PHE A 722 -6.26 4.90 9.11
CA PHE A 722 -5.17 4.23 8.39
C PHE A 722 -4.68 3.01 9.18
N MET A 723 -4.40 1.90 8.48
CA MET A 723 -3.74 0.75 9.12
C MET A 723 -2.36 1.11 9.66
N ASP A 724 -1.59 1.88 8.89
CA ASP A 724 -0.34 2.49 9.32
C ASP A 724 -0.39 3.98 8.97
N PRO A 725 -0.53 4.89 9.95
CA PRO A 725 -0.71 6.30 9.66
C PRO A 725 0.56 6.91 9.04
N PRO A 726 0.43 7.84 8.08
CA PRO A 726 1.55 8.58 7.54
C PRO A 726 2.16 9.54 8.56
N PRO A 727 3.44 9.93 8.40
CA PRO A 727 4.04 11.00 9.20
C PRO A 727 3.27 12.31 9.04
N SER A 728 2.97 13.00 10.15
CA SER A 728 2.23 14.26 10.14
C SER A 728 2.91 15.35 9.30
N GLU A 729 4.25 15.35 9.25
CA GLU A 729 5.03 16.26 8.41
C GLU A 729 4.72 16.09 6.92
N ALA A 730 4.60 14.84 6.44
CA ALA A 730 4.29 14.54 5.05
C ALA A 730 2.87 15.00 4.67
N LEU A 731 1.92 14.81 5.58
CA LEU A 731 0.54 15.27 5.41
C LEU A 731 0.45 16.80 5.35
N LEU A 732 1.19 17.49 6.23
CA LEU A 732 1.24 18.95 6.25
C LEU A 732 1.84 19.51 4.96
N LYS A 733 2.94 18.92 4.47
CA LYS A 733 3.52 19.31 3.17
C LYS A 733 2.60 19.07 1.99
N ALA A 734 1.85 17.97 1.99
CA ALA A 734 0.84 17.71 0.98
C ALA A 734 -0.27 18.78 0.99
N LEU A 735 -0.75 19.19 2.16
CA LEU A 735 -1.73 20.28 2.30
C LEU A 735 -1.18 21.64 1.85
N GLU A 736 0.06 21.98 2.23
CA GLU A 736 0.73 23.20 1.77
C GLU A 736 0.85 23.24 0.23
N LEU A 737 1.23 22.12 -0.38
CA LEU A 737 1.33 22.01 -1.84
C LEU A 737 -0.02 22.20 -2.53
N LEU A 738 -1.07 21.52 -2.04
CA LEU A 738 -2.41 21.65 -2.62
C LEU A 738 -3.01 23.04 -2.43
N PHE A 739 -2.70 23.71 -1.32
CA PHE A 739 -3.05 25.11 -1.10
C PHE A 739 -2.30 26.02 -2.09
N ALA A 740 -1.00 25.81 -2.31
CA ALA A 740 -0.21 26.55 -3.28
C ALA A 740 -0.70 26.36 -4.73
N LEU A 741 -1.21 25.17 -5.07
CA LEU A 741 -1.83 24.88 -6.37
C LEU A 741 -3.25 25.47 -6.51
N SER A 742 -3.77 26.14 -5.47
CA SER A 742 -5.16 26.61 -5.38
C SER A 742 -6.20 25.50 -5.49
N ALA A 743 -5.81 24.25 -5.21
CA ALA A 743 -6.73 23.11 -5.13
C ALA A 743 -7.50 23.12 -3.81
N LEU A 744 -6.88 23.63 -2.74
CA LEU A 744 -7.50 23.85 -1.44
C LEU A 744 -7.60 25.36 -1.13
N ASN A 745 -8.64 25.74 -0.39
CA ASN A 745 -8.79 27.09 0.15
C ASN A 745 -8.10 27.23 1.52
N LYS A 746 -8.12 28.44 2.10
CA LYS A 746 -7.52 28.75 3.42
C LYS A 746 -8.13 27.97 4.60
N HIS A 747 -9.30 27.36 4.41
CA HIS A 747 -9.98 26.53 5.41
C HIS A 747 -9.72 25.03 5.20
N GLY A 748 -8.93 24.66 4.18
CA GLY A 748 -8.63 23.26 3.87
C GLY A 748 -9.77 22.51 3.17
N GLU A 749 -10.68 23.23 2.51
CA GLU A 749 -11.76 22.68 1.68
C GLU A 749 -11.37 22.72 0.21
N LEU A 750 -12.00 21.84 -0.58
CA LEU A 750 -11.72 21.67 -2.00
C LEU A 750 -12.36 22.79 -2.83
N THR A 751 -11.54 23.53 -3.59
CA THR A 751 -12.01 24.58 -4.51
C THR A 751 -12.62 23.97 -5.78
N LYS A 752 -13.26 24.79 -6.60
CA LYS A 752 -13.72 24.37 -7.96
C LYS A 752 -12.57 23.85 -8.82
N VAL A 753 -11.38 24.45 -8.69
CA VAL A 753 -10.16 23.98 -9.37
C VAL A 753 -9.72 22.63 -8.81
N GLY A 754 -9.75 22.46 -7.49
CA GLY A 754 -9.43 21.18 -6.83
C GLY A 754 -10.34 20.04 -7.29
N ARG A 755 -11.65 20.27 -7.45
CA ARG A 755 -12.59 19.28 -8.00
C ARG A 755 -12.23 18.86 -9.43
N ARG A 756 -11.99 19.83 -10.32
CA ARG A 756 -11.53 19.53 -11.69
C ARG A 756 -10.20 18.76 -11.68
N MET A 757 -9.29 19.10 -10.77
CA MET A 757 -8.01 18.40 -10.66
C MET A 757 -8.19 16.94 -10.22
N ALA A 758 -9.14 16.65 -9.31
CA ALA A 758 -9.42 15.30 -8.83
C ALA A 758 -10.02 14.37 -9.90
N GLU A 759 -10.70 14.92 -10.91
CA GLU A 759 -11.24 14.13 -12.03
C GLU A 759 -10.14 13.53 -12.92
N PHE A 760 -8.99 14.21 -13.01
CA PHE A 760 -7.85 13.74 -13.79
C PHE A 760 -7.07 12.70 -13.00
N PRO A 761 -6.69 11.56 -13.61
CA PRO A 761 -5.89 10.55 -12.92
C PRO A 761 -4.42 10.98 -12.74
N LEU A 762 -4.07 12.25 -12.84
CA LEU A 762 -2.67 12.73 -12.88
C LEU A 762 -2.23 13.29 -11.53
N ASP A 763 -0.92 13.46 -11.37
CA ASP A 763 -0.37 14.16 -10.21
C ASP A 763 -0.97 15.58 -10.10
N PRO A 764 -1.26 16.11 -8.90
CA PRO A 764 -1.85 17.43 -8.72
C PRO A 764 -1.13 18.55 -9.48
N MET A 765 0.21 18.52 -9.60
CA MET A 765 0.93 19.53 -10.37
C MET A 765 0.60 19.46 -11.87
N LEU A 766 0.56 18.25 -12.43
CA LEU A 766 0.21 18.01 -13.84
C LEU A 766 -1.27 18.31 -14.11
N SER A 767 -2.16 17.90 -13.20
CA SER A 767 -3.59 18.22 -13.28
C SER A 767 -3.82 19.73 -13.28
N LYS A 768 -3.09 20.48 -12.43
CA LYS A 768 -3.17 21.94 -12.42
C LYS A 768 -2.70 22.56 -13.74
N MET A 769 -1.62 22.07 -14.33
CA MET A 769 -1.13 22.55 -15.63
C MET A 769 -2.19 22.36 -16.73
N ILE A 770 -2.87 21.21 -16.77
CA ILE A 770 -3.93 20.94 -17.75
C ILE A 770 -5.14 21.85 -17.50
N VAL A 771 -5.59 21.97 -16.25
CA VAL A 771 -6.72 22.85 -15.91
C VAL A 771 -6.41 24.31 -16.22
N ALA A 772 -5.14 24.72 -16.08
CA ALA A 772 -4.70 26.06 -16.44
C ALA A 772 -4.59 26.28 -17.96
N SER A 773 -4.31 25.23 -18.76
CA SER A 773 -4.17 25.33 -20.22
C SER A 773 -5.47 25.62 -20.98
N ASP A 774 -6.61 25.45 -20.32
CA ASP A 774 -7.94 25.82 -20.82
C ASP A 774 -8.14 27.36 -20.84
N LYS A 775 -7.27 28.11 -20.16
CA LYS A 775 -7.18 29.57 -20.17
C LYS A 775 -6.11 30.03 -21.15
#